data_AF-A0A954H6C6-F1
#
_entry.id   AF-A0A954H6C6-F1
#
_cell.length_a   1.000
_cell.length_b   1.000
_cell.length_c   1.000
_cell.angle_alpha   90.00
_cell.angle_beta   90.00
_cell.angle_gamma   90.00
#
_symmetry.space_group_name_H-M   'P 1'
#
loop_
_entity.id
_entity.type
_entity.pdbx_description
1 polymer ?
#
loop_
_entity_poly.entity_id
_entity_poly.type
_entity_poly.pdbx_seq_one_letter_code
_entity_poly.pdbx_strand_id
1 'polypeptide(L)'
;MFHLRPVLATVLCFWSAFALASPVEFHVSTIGNDANPGTLEKPFRTPEAALHAITKLKSEQKLPESGVIVTLHEGNYELPTSLKLKDYNEAEQASLTFQGEAGKTVRLLGSRVVNQFEKVTQSEALEQLDPAARNQVLITDLNRIDLNDLGTVAQASNRLELFYRHEPMQLARWPNEGFTTIKEVVGATSFKSHGIPGTREGSFTYEDKRAERWASANNIWLHGYWFWDWSDSFEQVERIDIDKKTIHLKEPYHNYGYRNNQRYYVLNVLAELDQPGEWYLDRETKQLYFWPPGDVEPGDVQLSVLPSLINLENCRNITFKNLTFEGTRSTMLQIRNSEGCVVDNCQFLNGGSWGVSVGGGQTNVVQHCQISNVGEGGISLSGGDRLTLTASNHVALSNHIHHFGRLYRTYRPGISVAGVGQRVAHNLIHDGPHNAIQLGGNEHLIEFNEIHHVCFETGDVGAFYMGRDWTARGTIIRNNFFHDISGPGLHGAMSVYLDDAASGITIQGNLFLRAGRAAFIGGGRDNLVENNIFVDCAPSVHVDSRGIGWMHETVKTTLPERLNAMPFQTSPWKDRYPQLLTVLEDEPGKPKYNVIRKNISVGGRWSDIDEKARPCVTLENNLIDESPGFTGEPHGFSATAEDFKLQEDSPAFNLGFEPIPVEKIGLLD
;
A
#
# COMPACT_ATOMS: atom_id res chain seq x y z
N MET A 1 -70.65 39.15 48.45
CA MET A 1 -70.19 39.63 47.12
C MET A 1 -69.23 38.60 46.55
N PHE A 2 -69.61 38.05 45.39
CA PHE A 2 -68.82 37.37 44.35
C PHE A 2 -67.79 36.28 44.70
N HIS A 3 -68.17 35.07 44.25
CA HIS A 3 -67.35 33.91 43.91
C HIS A 3 -66.32 34.20 42.80
N LEU A 4 -65.17 33.51 42.85
CA LEU A 4 -64.57 32.89 41.66
C LEU A 4 -63.61 31.73 42.07
N ARG A 5 -63.77 30.62 41.36
CA ARG A 5 -63.11 29.30 41.52
C ARG A 5 -61.72 29.29 40.87
N PRO A 6 -60.77 28.43 41.32
CA PRO A 6 -59.63 28.04 40.50
C PRO A 6 -60.03 26.92 39.52
N VAL A 7 -59.64 27.07 38.26
CA VAL A 7 -59.79 26.04 37.21
C VAL A 7 -58.61 25.09 37.32
N LEU A 8 -58.89 23.81 37.62
CA LEU A 8 -57.96 22.71 37.42
C LEU A 8 -57.94 22.38 35.92
N ALA A 9 -56.80 22.58 35.26
CA ALA A 9 -56.54 22.05 33.92
C ALA A 9 -55.62 20.83 34.05
N THR A 10 -56.19 19.64 33.87
CA THR A 10 -55.48 18.36 33.84
C THR A 10 -54.72 18.26 32.52
N VAL A 11 -53.40 18.37 32.55
CA VAL A 11 -52.53 18.06 31.40
C VAL A 11 -52.31 16.54 31.39
N LEU A 12 -53.01 15.85 30.48
CA LEU A 12 -52.75 14.45 30.13
C LEU A 12 -51.50 14.39 29.25
N CYS A 13 -50.35 14.11 29.85
CA CYS A 13 -49.15 13.71 29.11
C CYS A 13 -49.35 12.30 28.57
N PHE A 14 -49.69 12.18 27.28
CA PHE A 14 -49.51 10.93 26.54
C PHE A 14 -48.01 10.70 26.33
N TRP A 15 -47.40 9.84 27.14
CA TRP A 15 -46.13 9.20 26.79
C TRP A 15 -46.42 8.13 25.73
N SER A 16 -46.29 8.48 24.46
CA SER A 16 -46.14 7.50 23.38
C SER A 16 -44.72 6.94 23.47
N ALA A 17 -44.58 5.73 24.01
CA ALA A 17 -43.35 4.96 23.88
C ALA A 17 -43.16 4.63 22.38
N PHE A 18 -42.25 5.34 21.71
CA PHE A 18 -41.76 4.91 20.40
C PHE A 18 -40.89 3.68 20.63
N ALA A 19 -41.42 2.50 20.33
CA ALA A 19 -40.59 1.31 20.16
C ALA A 19 -39.66 1.57 18.96
N LEU A 20 -38.37 1.73 19.20
CA LEU A 20 -37.38 1.75 18.13
C LEU A 20 -37.50 0.44 17.37
N ALA A 21 -37.86 0.50 16.09
CA ALA A 21 -37.96 -0.69 15.25
C ALA A 21 -36.59 -1.36 15.15
N SER A 22 -36.52 -2.68 15.31
CA SER A 22 -35.28 -3.44 15.12
C SER A 22 -34.82 -3.35 13.65
N PRO A 23 -33.51 -3.45 13.37
CA PRO A 23 -33.01 -3.54 12.00
C PRO A 23 -33.63 -4.73 11.26
N VAL A 24 -33.69 -4.64 9.93
CA VAL A 24 -34.01 -5.82 9.11
C VAL A 24 -32.75 -6.68 9.03
N GLU A 25 -32.88 -7.97 9.36
CA GLU A 25 -31.77 -8.92 9.37
C GLU A 25 -31.92 -9.94 8.23
N PHE A 26 -30.86 -10.09 7.45
CA PHE A 26 -30.71 -11.14 6.46
C PHE A 26 -29.56 -12.07 6.84
N HIS A 27 -29.77 -13.37 6.65
CA HIS A 27 -28.80 -14.42 6.89
C HIS A 27 -28.38 -15.08 5.57
N VAL A 28 -27.09 -15.31 5.41
CA VAL A 28 -26.49 -15.96 4.25
C VAL A 28 -25.65 -17.15 4.72
N SER A 29 -25.90 -18.35 4.18
CA SER A 29 -25.20 -19.58 4.57
C SER A 29 -24.86 -20.39 3.33
N THR A 30 -23.69 -21.04 3.30
CA THR A 30 -23.25 -21.90 2.18
C THR A 30 -24.19 -23.08 1.93
N ILE A 31 -24.97 -23.51 2.93
CA ILE A 31 -26.01 -24.55 2.82
C ILE A 31 -27.42 -23.98 2.62
N GLY A 32 -27.55 -22.66 2.44
CA GLY A 32 -28.82 -21.97 2.22
C GLY A 32 -29.38 -22.13 0.81
N ASN A 33 -30.41 -21.35 0.49
CA ASN A 33 -31.03 -21.31 -0.84
C ASN A 33 -31.46 -19.88 -1.19
N ASP A 34 -31.11 -19.38 -2.38
CA ASP A 34 -31.42 -18.00 -2.78
C ASP A 34 -32.92 -17.74 -3.02
N ALA A 35 -33.75 -18.80 -3.06
CA ALA A 35 -35.20 -18.69 -3.06
C ALA A 35 -35.80 -18.52 -1.64
N ASN A 36 -35.00 -18.67 -0.59
CA ASN A 36 -35.44 -18.47 0.79
C ASN A 36 -35.69 -16.97 1.08
N PRO A 37 -36.43 -16.64 2.17
CA PRO A 37 -36.63 -15.24 2.57
C PRO A 37 -35.40 -14.57 3.21
N GLY A 38 -34.33 -15.31 3.50
CA GLY A 38 -33.13 -14.78 4.17
C GLY A 38 -33.24 -14.69 5.68
N THR A 39 -34.12 -15.44 6.33
CA THR A 39 -34.18 -15.52 7.81
C THR A 39 -33.13 -16.50 8.34
N LEU A 40 -32.86 -16.50 9.65
CA LEU A 40 -31.92 -17.43 10.27
C LEU A 40 -32.25 -18.92 9.97
N GLU A 41 -33.53 -19.30 10.00
CA GLU A 41 -33.97 -20.67 9.74
C GLU A 41 -34.01 -21.01 8.24
N LYS A 42 -34.13 -19.99 7.39
CA LYS A 42 -34.16 -20.12 5.92
C LYS A 42 -33.26 -19.05 5.32
N PRO A 43 -31.94 -19.22 5.40
CA PRO A 43 -30.99 -18.22 4.92
C PRO A 43 -30.88 -18.25 3.40
N PHE A 44 -30.47 -17.12 2.82
CA PHE A 44 -29.97 -17.09 1.44
C PHE A 44 -28.73 -17.97 1.30
N ARG A 45 -28.42 -18.41 0.08
CA ARG A 45 -27.17 -19.12 -0.20
C ARG A 45 -26.02 -18.15 -0.46
N THR A 46 -26.30 -17.05 -1.14
CA THR A 46 -25.30 -16.13 -1.68
C THR A 46 -25.43 -14.70 -1.14
N PRO A 47 -24.32 -13.96 -0.99
CA PRO A 47 -24.34 -12.53 -0.69
C PRO A 47 -25.09 -11.71 -1.76
N GLU A 48 -25.05 -12.14 -3.01
CA GLU A 48 -25.78 -11.54 -4.13
C GLU A 48 -27.29 -11.56 -3.91
N ALA A 49 -27.84 -12.66 -3.37
CA ALA A 49 -29.28 -12.75 -3.07
C ALA A 49 -29.68 -11.78 -1.95
N ALA A 50 -28.85 -11.62 -0.91
CA ALA A 50 -29.08 -10.60 0.11
C ALA A 50 -29.04 -9.19 -0.48
N LEU A 51 -28.09 -8.90 -1.37
CA LEU A 51 -28.00 -7.62 -2.06
C LEU A 51 -29.22 -7.34 -2.96
N HIS A 52 -29.74 -8.35 -3.66
CA HIS A 52 -30.98 -8.23 -4.42
C HIS A 52 -32.17 -7.93 -3.50
N ALA A 53 -32.27 -8.57 -2.34
CA ALA A 53 -33.32 -8.29 -1.36
C ALA A 53 -33.25 -6.84 -0.84
N ILE A 54 -32.05 -6.34 -0.54
CA ILE A 54 -31.82 -4.94 -0.13
C ILE A 54 -32.20 -3.96 -1.25
N THR A 55 -31.79 -4.24 -2.49
CA THR A 55 -32.10 -3.40 -3.64
C THR A 55 -33.61 -3.34 -3.88
N LYS A 56 -34.31 -4.46 -3.66
CA LYS A 56 -35.77 -4.50 -3.71
C LYS A 56 -36.41 -3.64 -2.61
N LEU A 57 -35.97 -3.77 -1.35
CA LEU A 57 -36.43 -2.92 -0.25
C LEU A 57 -36.25 -1.44 -0.57
N LYS A 58 -35.09 -1.06 -1.11
CA LYS A 58 -34.80 0.31 -1.56
C LYS A 58 -35.78 0.76 -2.64
N SER A 59 -35.96 -0.04 -3.70
CA SER A 59 -36.86 0.32 -4.82
C SER A 59 -38.33 0.45 -4.41
N GLU A 60 -38.74 -0.26 -3.36
CA GLU A 60 -40.08 -0.21 -2.79
C GLU A 60 -40.24 0.87 -1.71
N GLN A 61 -39.20 1.66 -1.42
CA GLN A 61 -39.15 2.65 -0.34
C GLN A 61 -39.47 2.05 1.05
N LYS A 62 -38.95 0.83 1.30
CA LYS A 62 -39.15 0.05 2.53
C LYS A 62 -37.85 -0.19 3.31
N LEU A 63 -36.82 0.63 3.08
CA LEU A 63 -35.62 0.58 3.92
C LEU A 63 -36.00 1.02 5.35
N PRO A 64 -35.70 0.22 6.38
CA PRO A 64 -35.99 0.59 7.76
C PRO A 64 -35.06 1.72 8.22
N GLU A 65 -35.56 2.66 9.00
CA GLU A 65 -34.73 3.72 9.62
C GLU A 65 -33.62 3.14 10.50
N SER A 66 -33.86 1.99 11.12
CA SER A 66 -32.90 1.23 11.93
C SER A 66 -31.81 0.51 11.13
N GLY A 67 -31.87 0.54 9.80
CA GLY A 67 -30.88 -0.06 8.92
C GLY A 67 -31.07 -1.56 8.64
N VAL A 68 -30.16 -2.09 7.82
CA VAL A 68 -30.16 -3.50 7.39
C VAL A 68 -28.85 -4.16 7.81
N ILE A 69 -28.94 -5.36 8.37
CA ILE A 69 -27.79 -6.18 8.74
C ILE A 69 -27.83 -7.47 7.90
N VAL A 70 -26.73 -7.77 7.23
CA VAL A 70 -26.52 -9.04 6.53
C VAL A 70 -25.46 -9.83 7.30
N THR A 71 -25.86 -10.92 7.94
CA THR A 71 -24.94 -11.84 8.61
C THR A 71 -24.61 -13.01 7.67
N LEU A 72 -23.34 -13.11 7.32
CA LEU A 72 -22.78 -14.24 6.60
C LEU A 72 -22.27 -15.26 7.61
N HIS A 73 -22.74 -16.50 7.49
CA HIS A 73 -22.35 -17.61 8.35
C HIS A 73 -21.02 -18.22 7.93
N GLU A 74 -20.45 -19.06 8.81
CA GLU A 74 -19.19 -19.77 8.56
C GLU A 74 -19.14 -20.43 7.16
N GLY A 75 -18.09 -20.14 6.39
CA GLY A 75 -17.90 -20.76 5.08
C GLY A 75 -17.12 -19.94 4.07
N ASN A 76 -16.85 -20.58 2.94
CA ASN A 76 -16.18 -20.01 1.78
C ASN A 76 -17.24 -19.71 0.71
N TYR A 77 -17.32 -18.45 0.30
CA TYR A 77 -18.26 -17.95 -0.71
C TYR A 77 -17.48 -17.55 -1.97
N GLU A 78 -17.39 -18.47 -2.93
CA GLU A 78 -16.84 -18.19 -4.26
C GLU A 78 -17.79 -17.26 -5.02
N LEU A 79 -17.41 -15.99 -5.17
CA LEU A 79 -18.26 -15.00 -5.81
C LEU A 79 -18.22 -15.20 -7.33
N PRO A 80 -19.35 -15.39 -8.03
CA PRO A 80 -19.40 -15.44 -9.49
C PRO A 80 -19.01 -14.09 -10.12
N THR A 81 -19.31 -12.98 -9.45
CA THR A 81 -19.02 -11.62 -9.88
C THR A 81 -18.83 -10.70 -8.67
N SER A 82 -18.26 -9.51 -8.84
CA SER A 82 -18.15 -8.54 -7.74
C SER A 82 -19.53 -8.11 -7.22
N LEU A 83 -19.66 -7.94 -5.90
CA LEU A 83 -20.81 -7.27 -5.29
C LEU A 83 -20.69 -5.76 -5.53
N LYS A 84 -21.70 -5.17 -6.18
CA LYS A 84 -21.69 -3.76 -6.57
C LYS A 84 -22.87 -3.05 -5.92
N LEU A 85 -22.57 -2.02 -5.13
CA LEU A 85 -23.57 -1.12 -4.57
C LEU A 85 -23.34 0.26 -5.16
N LYS A 86 -24.40 0.82 -5.74
CA LYS A 86 -24.37 2.14 -6.35
C LYS A 86 -25.53 2.99 -5.87
N ASP A 87 -25.25 4.26 -5.62
CA ASP A 87 -26.21 5.28 -5.23
C ASP A 87 -27.02 4.88 -3.98
N TYR A 88 -26.44 4.12 -3.05
CA TYR A 88 -27.06 3.82 -1.74
C TYR A 88 -26.90 5.05 -0.84
N ASN A 89 -27.68 6.10 -1.12
CA ASN A 89 -27.51 7.45 -0.58
C ASN A 89 -28.82 8.13 -0.14
N GLU A 90 -29.96 7.45 -0.24
CA GLU A 90 -31.26 8.05 0.07
C GLU A 90 -31.54 8.09 1.57
N ALA A 91 -31.98 9.27 2.01
CA ALA A 91 -32.56 9.66 3.30
C ALA A 91 -31.84 9.13 4.56
N GLU A 92 -31.15 10.06 5.22
CA GLU A 92 -30.82 10.07 6.65
C GLU A 92 -31.37 8.86 7.44
N GLN A 93 -30.53 7.82 7.66
CA GLN A 93 -30.44 6.95 8.86
C GLN A 93 -30.28 5.45 8.61
N ALA A 94 -30.66 4.89 7.45
CA ALA A 94 -30.62 3.43 7.27
C ALA A 94 -29.21 2.89 6.94
N SER A 95 -28.37 2.68 7.97
CA SER A 95 -27.06 2.02 7.82
C SER A 95 -27.19 0.63 7.19
N LEU A 96 -26.23 0.24 6.36
CA LEU A 96 -26.15 -1.12 5.82
C LEU A 96 -24.88 -1.79 6.33
N THR A 97 -25.03 -2.91 7.04
CA THR A 97 -23.88 -3.67 7.56
C THR A 97 -23.83 -5.05 6.93
N PHE A 98 -22.70 -5.40 6.32
CA PHE A 98 -22.33 -6.78 6.01
C PHE A 98 -21.35 -7.25 7.08
N GLN A 99 -21.70 -8.34 7.78
CA GLN A 99 -20.87 -8.89 8.84
C GLN A 99 -20.67 -10.39 8.71
N GLY A 100 -19.47 -10.87 9.03
CA GLY A 100 -19.26 -12.29 9.32
C GLY A 100 -19.81 -12.66 10.69
N GLU A 101 -20.28 -13.90 10.82
CA GLU A 101 -20.70 -14.48 12.10
C GLU A 101 -19.56 -14.41 13.12
N ALA A 102 -19.88 -13.96 14.34
CA ALA A 102 -18.89 -13.68 15.37
C ALA A 102 -18.07 -14.95 15.73
N GLY A 103 -16.74 -14.80 15.76
CA GLY A 103 -15.82 -15.91 16.07
C GLY A 103 -15.73 -16.99 14.99
N LYS A 104 -16.35 -16.79 13.83
CA LYS A 104 -16.32 -17.72 12.70
C LYS A 104 -15.50 -17.15 11.55
N THR A 105 -14.96 -18.04 10.73
CA THR A 105 -14.27 -17.62 9.50
C THR A 105 -15.25 -17.58 8.33
N VAL A 106 -15.37 -16.40 7.73
CA VAL A 106 -16.26 -16.13 6.60
C VAL A 106 -15.44 -15.52 5.48
N ARG A 107 -15.27 -16.25 4.37
CA ARG A 107 -14.43 -15.83 3.24
C ARG A 107 -15.24 -15.48 2.01
N LEU A 108 -15.00 -14.31 1.46
CA LEU A 108 -15.44 -13.92 0.11
C LEU A 108 -14.28 -14.15 -0.85
N LEU A 109 -14.45 -15.10 -1.77
CA LEU A 109 -13.38 -15.59 -2.64
C LEU A 109 -13.53 -15.05 -4.06
N GLY A 110 -12.49 -14.38 -4.54
CA GLY A 110 -12.31 -13.94 -5.92
C GLY A 110 -11.66 -15.01 -6.79
N SER A 111 -11.26 -16.12 -6.17
CA SER A 111 -10.62 -17.27 -6.78
C SER A 111 -11.60 -18.38 -7.15
N ARG A 112 -11.12 -19.38 -7.89
CA ARG A 112 -11.82 -20.63 -8.18
C ARG A 112 -10.96 -21.81 -7.82
N VAL A 113 -11.59 -22.83 -7.26
CA VAL A 113 -10.93 -24.13 -7.04
C VAL A 113 -10.55 -24.75 -8.39
N VAL A 114 -9.31 -25.22 -8.46
CA VAL A 114 -8.77 -26.00 -9.58
C VAL A 114 -8.57 -27.43 -9.12
N ASN A 115 -9.06 -28.39 -9.89
CA ASN A 115 -9.01 -29.81 -9.57
C ASN A 115 -8.46 -30.62 -10.77
N GLN A 116 -8.52 -31.95 -10.65
CA GLN A 116 -8.18 -32.90 -11.72
C GLN A 116 -6.73 -32.78 -12.20
N PHE A 117 -5.81 -32.65 -11.24
CA PHE A 117 -4.40 -32.72 -11.51
C PHE A 117 -3.96 -34.15 -11.84
N GLU A 118 -3.20 -34.27 -12.92
CA GLU A 118 -2.67 -35.54 -13.42
C GLU A 118 -1.14 -35.44 -13.54
N LYS A 119 -0.43 -36.56 -13.61
CA LYS A 119 1.01 -36.53 -13.89
C LYS A 119 1.27 -36.07 -15.33
N VAL A 120 2.32 -35.28 -15.53
CA VAL A 120 2.76 -34.92 -16.87
C VAL A 120 3.21 -36.19 -17.62
N THR A 121 2.66 -36.40 -18.82
CA THR A 121 2.99 -37.55 -19.67
C THR A 121 3.41 -37.14 -21.09
N GLN A 122 3.20 -35.88 -21.46
CA GLN A 122 3.53 -35.31 -22.75
C GLN A 122 5.05 -35.21 -22.89
N SER A 123 5.64 -35.92 -23.86
CA SER A 123 7.10 -35.97 -24.06
C SER A 123 7.73 -34.58 -24.22
N GLU A 124 7.08 -33.69 -24.99
CA GLU A 124 7.56 -32.33 -25.25
C GLU A 124 7.67 -31.49 -23.96
N ALA A 125 6.70 -31.63 -23.05
CA ALA A 125 6.73 -30.94 -21.75
C ALA A 125 7.79 -31.55 -20.82
N LEU A 126 7.90 -32.88 -20.78
CA LEU A 126 8.90 -33.59 -19.98
C LEU A 126 10.34 -33.27 -20.41
N GLU A 127 10.57 -33.07 -21.71
CA GLU A 127 11.88 -32.67 -22.24
C GLU A 127 12.28 -31.25 -21.79
N GLN A 128 11.31 -30.33 -21.70
CA GLN A 128 11.55 -28.96 -21.24
C GLN A 128 11.77 -28.84 -19.73
N LEU A 129 10.96 -29.57 -18.95
CA LEU A 129 11.02 -29.58 -17.49
C LEU A 129 12.42 -29.93 -16.97
N ASP A 130 12.79 -29.29 -15.86
CA ASP A 130 13.99 -29.68 -15.13
C ASP A 130 13.92 -31.19 -14.77
N PRO A 131 15.02 -31.95 -14.92
CA PRO A 131 15.04 -33.36 -14.57
C PRO A 131 14.49 -33.67 -13.17
N ALA A 132 14.69 -32.79 -12.18
CA ALA A 132 14.17 -32.95 -10.83
C ALA A 132 12.63 -32.83 -10.76
N ALA A 133 12.03 -32.06 -11.65
CA ALA A 133 10.60 -31.74 -11.67
C ALA A 133 9.74 -32.79 -12.37
N ARG A 134 10.29 -33.54 -13.33
CA ARG A 134 9.54 -34.45 -14.24
C ARG A 134 8.56 -35.42 -13.58
N ASN A 135 8.90 -35.93 -12.39
CA ASN A 135 8.05 -36.89 -11.66
C ASN A 135 7.17 -36.25 -10.59
N GLN A 136 7.32 -34.94 -10.36
CA GLN A 136 6.71 -34.18 -9.27
C GLN A 136 5.64 -33.21 -9.77
N VAL A 137 5.83 -32.67 -10.98
CA VAL A 137 4.91 -31.72 -11.60
C VAL A 137 3.61 -32.43 -11.99
N LEU A 138 2.52 -31.77 -11.62
CA LEU A 138 1.18 -32.10 -12.03
C LEU A 138 0.70 -31.13 -13.11
N ILE A 139 -0.21 -31.58 -13.96
CA ILE A 139 -0.84 -30.79 -15.03
C ILE A 139 -2.36 -30.87 -14.94
N THR A 140 -3.05 -29.78 -15.27
CA THR A 140 -4.49 -29.75 -15.49
C THR A 140 -4.86 -28.82 -16.65
N ASP A 141 -5.96 -29.13 -17.33
CA ASP A 141 -6.49 -28.35 -18.45
C ASP A 141 -7.53 -27.35 -17.95
N LEU A 142 -7.21 -26.06 -18.02
CA LEU A 142 -8.10 -25.01 -17.54
C LEU A 142 -9.32 -24.80 -18.44
N ASN A 143 -9.42 -25.40 -19.64
CA ASN A 143 -10.66 -25.37 -20.42
C ASN A 143 -11.81 -26.14 -19.72
N ARG A 144 -11.50 -26.97 -18.73
CA ARG A 144 -12.49 -27.68 -17.91
C ARG A 144 -13.13 -26.78 -16.84
N ILE A 145 -12.52 -25.62 -16.60
CA ILE A 145 -13.00 -24.58 -15.69
C ILE A 145 -13.47 -23.44 -16.61
N ASP A 146 -14.63 -22.83 -16.36
CA ASP A 146 -15.15 -21.75 -17.22
C ASP A 146 -14.35 -20.44 -17.04
N LEU A 147 -13.06 -20.49 -17.43
CA LEU A 147 -12.07 -19.43 -17.33
C LEU A 147 -11.64 -19.03 -18.73
N ASN A 148 -12.29 -17.98 -19.24
CA ASN A 148 -12.00 -17.41 -20.55
C ASN A 148 -10.92 -16.32 -20.49
N ASP A 149 -10.69 -15.75 -19.30
CA ASP A 149 -9.71 -14.70 -19.06
C ASP A 149 -8.65 -15.18 -18.07
N LEU A 150 -7.43 -15.41 -18.58
CA LEU A 150 -6.27 -15.87 -17.81
C LEU A 150 -5.35 -14.71 -17.37
N GLY A 151 -5.81 -13.47 -17.57
CA GLY A 151 -5.01 -12.28 -17.30
C GLY A 151 -3.69 -12.26 -18.07
N THR A 152 -2.70 -11.56 -17.52
CA THR A 152 -1.35 -11.47 -18.10
C THR A 152 -0.28 -11.82 -17.06
N VAL A 153 0.99 -11.92 -17.48
CA VAL A 153 2.13 -12.11 -16.57
C VAL A 153 2.55 -10.80 -15.88
N ALA A 154 2.38 -9.67 -16.58
CA ALA A 154 3.08 -8.42 -16.26
C ALA A 154 2.15 -7.23 -15.96
N GLN A 155 0.92 -7.22 -16.48
CA GLN A 155 0.02 -6.07 -16.33
C GLN A 155 -0.57 -5.99 -14.93
N ALA A 156 -0.36 -4.84 -14.27
CA ALA A 156 -0.92 -4.57 -12.94
C ALA A 156 -2.43 -4.71 -12.94
N SER A 157 -2.98 -5.15 -11.81
CA SER A 157 -4.42 -5.39 -11.64
C SER A 157 -5.03 -6.43 -12.61
N ASN A 158 -4.21 -7.20 -13.32
CA ASN A 158 -4.68 -8.22 -14.28
C ASN A 158 -3.81 -9.48 -14.26
N ARG A 159 -2.95 -9.64 -13.25
CA ARG A 159 -2.13 -10.85 -13.09
C ARG A 159 -2.94 -11.94 -12.40
N LEU A 160 -2.91 -13.14 -12.99
CA LEU A 160 -3.47 -14.34 -12.39
C LEU A 160 -2.43 -14.99 -11.47
N GLU A 161 -2.89 -15.48 -10.33
CA GLU A 161 -2.09 -16.13 -9.31
C GLU A 161 -2.68 -17.49 -8.92
N LEU A 162 -1.79 -18.40 -8.54
CA LEU A 162 -2.10 -19.71 -8.01
C LEU A 162 -1.90 -19.70 -6.50
N PHE A 163 -2.87 -20.23 -5.77
CA PHE A 163 -2.80 -20.43 -4.33
C PHE A 163 -2.88 -21.91 -4.01
N TYR A 164 -2.09 -22.35 -3.03
CA TYR A 164 -2.19 -23.69 -2.45
C TYR A 164 -2.40 -23.54 -0.94
N ARG A 165 -3.54 -24.01 -0.43
CA ARG A 165 -3.94 -23.88 0.97
C ARG A 165 -3.82 -22.45 1.50
N HIS A 166 -4.32 -21.49 0.73
CA HIS A 166 -4.31 -20.05 1.04
C HIS A 166 -2.94 -19.36 1.00
N GLU A 167 -1.90 -20.03 0.51
CA GLU A 167 -0.59 -19.40 0.28
C GLU A 167 -0.34 -19.13 -1.20
N PRO A 168 0.19 -17.96 -1.59
CA PRO A 168 0.54 -17.65 -2.97
C PRO A 168 1.73 -18.47 -3.44
N MET A 169 1.57 -19.18 -4.56
CA MET A 169 2.61 -20.00 -5.17
C MET A 169 3.49 -19.18 -6.12
N GLN A 170 4.76 -19.55 -6.18
CA GLN A 170 5.76 -18.84 -6.95
C GLN A 170 5.59 -19.16 -8.44
N LEU A 171 5.39 -18.13 -9.28
CA LEU A 171 5.48 -18.35 -10.72
C LEU A 171 6.91 -18.76 -11.06
N ALA A 172 7.07 -19.86 -11.80
CA ALA A 172 8.37 -20.43 -12.19
C ALA A 172 9.29 -19.34 -12.71
N ARG A 173 10.45 -19.21 -12.06
CA ARG A 173 11.36 -18.07 -12.22
C ARG A 173 12.81 -18.50 -12.05
N TRP A 174 13.71 -17.73 -12.65
CA TRP A 174 15.14 -17.90 -12.38
C TRP A 174 15.86 -16.55 -12.18
N PRO A 175 16.74 -16.45 -11.16
CA PRO A 175 16.92 -17.41 -10.08
C PRO A 175 15.66 -17.54 -9.21
N ASN A 176 15.47 -18.69 -8.55
CA ASN A 176 14.31 -18.97 -7.68
C ASN A 176 14.12 -17.90 -6.61
N GLU A 177 15.23 -17.38 -6.07
CA GLU A 177 15.29 -16.26 -5.14
C GLU A 177 16.26 -15.19 -5.62
N GLY A 178 16.06 -13.94 -5.18
CA GLY A 178 16.97 -12.84 -5.48
C GLY A 178 16.95 -12.41 -6.96
N PHE A 179 18.12 -12.08 -7.51
CA PHE A 179 18.25 -11.57 -8.87
C PHE A 179 19.55 -12.07 -9.51
N THR A 180 19.56 -12.19 -10.83
CA THR A 180 20.79 -12.20 -11.62
C THR A 180 21.10 -10.79 -12.12
N THR A 181 22.16 -10.61 -12.90
CA THR A 181 22.61 -9.29 -13.37
C THR A 181 22.91 -9.25 -14.87
N ILE A 182 22.60 -8.12 -15.48
CA ILE A 182 23.07 -7.72 -16.80
C ILE A 182 24.60 -7.61 -16.75
N LYS A 183 25.30 -8.36 -17.61
CA LYS A 183 26.75 -8.23 -17.73
C LYS A 183 27.14 -6.99 -18.52
N GLU A 184 26.69 -6.92 -19.77
CA GLU A 184 27.00 -5.83 -20.68
C GLU A 184 25.78 -5.50 -21.54
N VAL A 185 25.40 -4.23 -21.58
CA VAL A 185 24.41 -3.72 -22.52
C VAL A 185 25.02 -3.55 -23.91
N VAL A 186 24.31 -4.02 -24.93
CA VAL A 186 24.75 -4.05 -26.34
C VAL A 186 23.74 -3.39 -27.29
N GLY A 187 22.83 -2.57 -26.74
CA GLY A 187 21.92 -1.73 -27.53
C GLY A 187 22.69 -0.73 -28.42
N ALA A 188 22.13 -0.43 -29.59
CA ALA A 188 22.80 0.39 -30.59
C ALA A 188 22.81 1.88 -30.22
N THR A 189 21.79 2.36 -29.50
CA THR A 189 21.62 3.77 -29.18
C THR A 189 22.15 4.07 -27.79
N SER A 190 23.25 4.82 -27.71
CA SER A 190 23.74 5.34 -26.43
C SER A 190 22.69 6.23 -25.76
N PHE A 191 22.49 6.00 -24.47
CA PHE A 191 21.61 6.77 -23.61
C PHE A 191 22.36 7.22 -22.35
N LYS A 192 21.95 8.35 -21.76
CA LYS A 192 22.44 8.80 -20.45
C LYS A 192 21.27 9.19 -19.58
N SER A 193 21.23 8.67 -18.36
CA SER A 193 20.32 9.13 -17.31
C SER A 193 21.16 9.71 -16.17
N HIS A 194 20.90 10.96 -15.78
CA HIS A 194 21.65 11.69 -14.75
C HIS A 194 23.19 11.60 -14.93
N GLY A 195 23.65 11.66 -16.18
CA GLY A 195 25.07 11.57 -16.53
C GLY A 195 25.65 10.15 -16.55
N ILE A 196 24.93 9.14 -16.03
CA ILE A 196 25.34 7.74 -16.07
C ILE A 196 25.03 7.16 -17.46
N PRO A 197 26.00 6.50 -18.13
CA PRO A 197 25.81 5.93 -19.45
C PRO A 197 25.05 4.59 -19.42
N GLY A 198 24.35 4.31 -20.52
CA GLY A 198 23.71 3.04 -20.84
C GLY A 198 23.21 3.03 -22.28
N THR A 199 22.21 2.19 -22.57
CA THR A 199 21.58 2.08 -23.91
C THR A 199 20.08 2.30 -23.82
N ARG A 200 19.48 2.73 -24.94
CA ARG A 200 18.02 2.85 -25.02
C ARG A 200 17.35 1.49 -25.14
N GLU A 201 17.87 0.65 -26.03
CA GLU A 201 17.33 -0.67 -26.31
C GLU A 201 17.67 -1.65 -25.20
N GLY A 202 16.70 -2.52 -24.88
CA GLY A 202 16.87 -3.63 -23.95
C GLY A 202 17.59 -4.79 -24.62
N SER A 203 18.89 -4.63 -24.87
CA SER A 203 19.73 -5.69 -25.43
C SER A 203 20.97 -5.86 -24.58
N PHE A 204 21.21 -7.05 -24.07
CA PHE A 204 22.33 -7.31 -23.16
C PHE A 204 22.81 -8.75 -23.19
N THR A 205 24.05 -8.96 -22.73
CA THR A 205 24.67 -10.28 -22.62
C THR A 205 24.29 -10.99 -21.33
N TYR A 206 24.18 -12.32 -21.39
CA TYR A 206 23.99 -13.20 -20.24
C TYR A 206 25.19 -14.16 -20.05
N GLU A 207 25.41 -14.62 -18.83
CA GLU A 207 26.49 -15.57 -18.51
C GLU A 207 26.02 -17.01 -18.32
N ASP A 208 24.85 -17.20 -17.71
CA ASP A 208 24.33 -18.51 -17.36
C ASP A 208 23.75 -19.23 -18.59
N LYS A 209 24.14 -20.49 -18.78
CA LYS A 209 23.68 -21.32 -19.89
C LYS A 209 22.21 -21.73 -19.75
N ARG A 210 21.56 -21.55 -18.59
CA ARG A 210 20.12 -21.76 -18.44
C ARG A 210 19.32 -20.97 -19.49
N ALA A 211 19.77 -19.77 -19.83
CA ALA A 211 19.13 -18.96 -20.87
C ALA A 211 19.06 -19.64 -22.25
N GLU A 212 19.97 -20.57 -22.54
CA GLU A 212 19.97 -21.37 -23.77
C GLU A 212 18.74 -22.31 -23.84
N ARG A 213 18.22 -22.77 -22.68
CA ARG A 213 17.02 -23.62 -22.59
C ARG A 213 15.73 -22.86 -22.93
N TRP A 214 15.75 -21.54 -22.83
CA TRP A 214 14.55 -20.71 -23.01
C TRP A 214 14.39 -20.25 -24.46
N ALA A 215 15.39 -20.41 -25.32
CA ALA A 215 15.38 -19.82 -26.66
C ALA A 215 14.22 -20.28 -27.55
N SER A 216 13.65 -21.46 -27.28
CA SER A 216 12.46 -21.99 -27.97
C SER A 216 11.14 -21.70 -27.25
N ALA A 217 11.17 -21.11 -26.06
CA ALA A 217 9.99 -20.79 -25.29
C ALA A 217 9.33 -19.50 -25.80
N ASN A 218 8.00 -19.49 -25.82
CA ASN A 218 7.22 -18.31 -26.14
C ASN A 218 6.86 -17.55 -24.87
N ASN A 219 6.60 -16.24 -25.01
CA ASN A 219 6.05 -15.40 -23.95
C ASN A 219 6.89 -15.36 -22.64
N ILE A 220 8.21 -15.29 -22.79
CA ILE A 220 9.16 -15.12 -21.69
C ILE A 220 9.10 -13.67 -21.20
N TRP A 221 9.00 -13.50 -19.88
CA TRP A 221 9.03 -12.19 -19.23
C TRP A 221 10.22 -12.08 -18.31
N LEU A 222 10.80 -10.89 -18.24
CA LEU A 222 11.78 -10.53 -17.22
C LEU A 222 11.17 -9.47 -16.31
N HIS A 223 11.52 -9.50 -15.03
CA HIS A 223 11.25 -8.42 -14.10
C HIS A 223 12.55 -7.95 -13.49
N GLY A 224 12.81 -6.65 -13.49
CA GLY A 224 14.05 -6.12 -12.97
C GLY A 224 14.08 -4.62 -12.84
N TYR A 225 15.25 -4.17 -12.38
CA TYR A 225 15.61 -2.78 -12.20
C TYR A 225 16.63 -2.45 -13.28
N TRP A 226 16.18 -1.82 -14.36
CA TRP A 226 16.94 -1.76 -15.61
C TRP A 226 17.99 -0.66 -15.67
N PHE A 227 17.76 0.41 -14.90
CA PHE A 227 18.69 1.53 -14.81
C PHE A 227 18.82 2.06 -13.38
N TRP A 228 17.71 2.12 -12.63
CA TRP A 228 17.69 2.67 -11.29
C TRP A 228 16.94 1.74 -10.34
N ASP A 229 17.43 1.63 -9.11
CA ASP A 229 16.87 0.71 -8.10
C ASP A 229 15.50 1.17 -7.55
N TRP A 230 15.06 2.38 -7.91
CA TRP A 230 13.73 2.91 -7.57
C TRP A 230 12.70 2.71 -8.70
N SER A 231 13.06 2.06 -9.81
CA SER A 231 12.16 1.88 -10.96
C SER A 231 12.25 0.46 -11.52
N ASP A 232 11.33 -0.40 -11.09
CA ASP A 232 11.14 -1.74 -11.64
C ASP A 232 10.18 -1.73 -12.84
N SER A 233 10.39 -2.67 -13.77
CA SER A 233 9.39 -2.98 -14.79
C SER A 233 9.52 -4.41 -15.30
N PHE A 234 8.39 -4.92 -15.79
CA PHE A 234 8.34 -6.16 -16.55
C PHE A 234 8.64 -5.87 -18.02
N GLU A 235 9.57 -6.62 -18.60
CA GLU A 235 9.95 -6.50 -20.01
C GLU A 235 9.80 -7.86 -20.70
N GLN A 236 9.17 -7.87 -21.88
CA GLN A 236 8.99 -9.10 -22.64
C GLN A 236 10.24 -9.39 -23.47
N VAL A 237 10.69 -10.64 -23.51
CA VAL A 237 11.78 -11.06 -24.39
C VAL A 237 11.26 -11.18 -25.83
N GLU A 238 11.93 -10.53 -26.77
CA GLU A 238 11.71 -10.70 -28.21
C GLU A 238 12.43 -11.95 -28.72
N ARG A 239 13.72 -12.10 -28.38
CA ARG A 239 14.53 -13.27 -28.76
C ARG A 239 15.76 -13.45 -27.88
N ILE A 240 16.28 -14.68 -27.87
CA ILE A 240 17.56 -15.05 -27.26
C ILE A 240 18.50 -15.54 -28.36
N ASP A 241 19.67 -14.92 -28.47
CA ASP A 241 20.74 -15.29 -29.40
C ASP A 241 21.76 -16.15 -28.64
N ILE A 242 21.78 -17.46 -28.90
CA ILE A 242 22.66 -18.39 -28.20
C ILE A 242 24.12 -18.19 -28.62
N ASP A 243 24.37 -17.96 -29.92
CA ASP A 243 25.72 -17.80 -30.45
C ASP A 243 26.40 -16.54 -29.89
N LYS A 244 25.65 -15.45 -29.79
CA LYS A 244 26.14 -14.18 -29.22
C LYS A 244 25.95 -14.06 -27.71
N LYS A 245 25.21 -14.99 -27.10
CA LYS A 245 24.79 -14.94 -25.69
C LYS A 245 24.08 -13.65 -25.31
N THR A 246 23.12 -13.22 -26.13
CA THR A 246 22.37 -11.99 -25.89
C THR A 246 20.87 -12.23 -25.73
N ILE A 247 20.25 -11.49 -24.82
CA ILE A 247 18.80 -11.35 -24.72
C ILE A 247 18.41 -10.02 -25.35
N HIS A 248 17.38 -10.04 -26.18
CA HIS A 248 16.78 -8.85 -26.79
C HIS A 248 15.34 -8.73 -26.30
N LEU A 249 15.01 -7.58 -25.69
CA LEU A 249 13.69 -7.24 -25.19
C LEU A 249 12.86 -6.58 -26.28
N LYS A 250 11.55 -6.72 -26.17
CA LYS A 250 10.57 -6.16 -27.09
C LYS A 250 10.21 -4.73 -26.69
N GLU A 251 9.92 -3.88 -27.67
CA GLU A 251 9.35 -2.55 -27.42
C GLU A 251 7.93 -2.63 -26.80
N PRO A 252 7.52 -1.61 -26.00
CA PRO A 252 8.28 -0.41 -25.62
C PRO A 252 9.32 -0.70 -24.54
N TYR A 253 10.49 -0.06 -24.65
CA TYR A 253 11.57 -0.19 -23.67
C TYR A 253 11.34 0.64 -22.39
N HIS A 254 11.95 0.20 -21.29
CA HIS A 254 12.03 0.97 -20.05
C HIS A 254 12.46 2.43 -20.26
N ASN A 255 11.77 3.37 -19.60
CA ASN A 255 11.92 4.82 -19.84
C ASN A 255 13.33 5.35 -19.53
N TYR A 256 14.02 4.74 -18.56
CA TYR A 256 15.40 5.08 -18.22
C TYR A 256 16.44 4.31 -19.06
N GLY A 257 16.03 3.45 -19.99
CA GLY A 257 16.94 2.57 -20.71
C GLY A 257 17.55 1.50 -19.81
N TYR A 258 18.73 1.00 -20.21
CA TYR A 258 19.43 -0.12 -19.59
C TYR A 258 20.89 0.22 -19.31
N ARG A 259 21.47 -0.28 -18.21
CA ARG A 259 22.92 -0.18 -17.93
C ARG A 259 23.51 -1.49 -17.40
N ASN A 260 24.84 -1.57 -17.40
CA ASN A 260 25.57 -2.73 -16.89
C ASN A 260 25.31 -2.97 -15.40
N ASN A 261 25.44 -4.22 -14.97
CA ASN A 261 25.30 -4.68 -13.59
C ASN A 261 23.93 -4.40 -12.97
N GLN A 262 22.90 -4.29 -13.80
CA GLN A 262 21.51 -4.11 -13.37
C GLN A 262 20.80 -5.43 -13.21
N ARG A 263 19.91 -5.51 -12.23
CA ARG A 263 19.45 -6.77 -11.68
C ARG A 263 18.06 -7.14 -12.19
N TYR A 264 17.88 -8.41 -12.54
CA TYR A 264 16.63 -8.93 -13.09
C TYR A 264 16.45 -10.41 -12.77
N TYR A 265 15.25 -10.93 -12.98
CA TYR A 265 14.96 -12.37 -13.01
C TYR A 265 13.99 -12.68 -14.15
N VAL A 266 13.99 -13.92 -14.62
CA VAL A 266 13.06 -14.43 -15.65
C VAL A 266 11.83 -15.06 -15.00
N LEU A 267 10.69 -15.04 -15.69
CA LEU A 267 9.39 -15.50 -15.22
C LEU A 267 8.61 -16.22 -16.31
N ASN A 268 7.73 -17.12 -15.87
CA ASN A 268 6.78 -17.86 -16.71
C ASN A 268 7.48 -18.74 -17.76
N VAL A 269 8.48 -19.50 -17.32
CA VAL A 269 9.23 -20.42 -18.19
C VAL A 269 9.13 -21.83 -17.62
N LEU A 270 8.56 -22.77 -18.38
CA LEU A 270 8.36 -24.16 -17.95
C LEU A 270 9.69 -24.85 -17.55
N ALA A 271 10.77 -24.53 -18.25
CA ALA A 271 12.10 -25.07 -17.96
C ALA A 271 12.66 -24.65 -16.59
N GLU A 272 12.14 -23.57 -16.01
CA GLU A 272 12.52 -23.03 -14.69
C GLU A 272 11.49 -23.39 -13.62
N LEU A 273 10.60 -24.36 -13.87
CA LEU A 273 9.83 -25.02 -12.83
C LEU A 273 10.69 -26.14 -12.25
N ASP A 274 11.44 -25.85 -11.19
CA ASP A 274 12.51 -26.72 -10.69
C ASP A 274 12.49 -26.98 -9.17
N GLN A 275 11.52 -26.42 -8.44
CA GLN A 275 11.32 -26.72 -7.00
C GLN A 275 9.83 -26.77 -6.57
N PRO A 276 9.52 -27.40 -5.41
CA PRO A 276 8.16 -27.38 -4.86
C PRO A 276 7.66 -25.96 -4.60
N GLY A 277 6.37 -25.73 -4.88
CA GLY A 277 5.72 -24.41 -4.77
C GLY A 277 5.75 -23.59 -6.05
N GLU A 278 6.38 -24.09 -7.12
CA GLU A 278 6.41 -23.42 -8.40
C GLU A 278 5.33 -23.88 -9.38
N TRP A 279 4.87 -22.94 -10.19
CA TRP A 279 3.88 -23.20 -11.24
C TRP A 279 4.20 -22.45 -12.54
N TYR A 280 3.68 -22.99 -13.64
CA TYR A 280 3.76 -22.40 -14.97
C TYR A 280 2.39 -22.49 -15.65
N LEU A 281 2.01 -21.45 -16.39
CA LEU A 281 0.78 -21.44 -17.18
C LEU A 281 1.09 -21.15 -18.64
N ASP A 282 0.87 -22.16 -19.47
CA ASP A 282 0.75 -21.97 -20.91
C ASP A 282 -0.64 -21.38 -21.19
N ARG A 283 -0.66 -20.09 -21.55
CA ARG A 283 -1.91 -19.36 -21.82
C ARG A 283 -2.49 -19.65 -23.20
N GLU A 284 -1.69 -20.19 -24.14
CA GLU A 284 -2.15 -20.54 -25.48
C GLU A 284 -2.93 -21.85 -25.44
N THR A 285 -2.38 -22.87 -24.76
CA THR A 285 -3.02 -24.19 -24.61
C THR A 285 -3.92 -24.28 -23.37
N LYS A 286 -3.84 -23.29 -22.46
CA LYS A 286 -4.51 -23.26 -21.16
C LYS A 286 -4.13 -24.41 -20.22
N GLN A 287 -2.90 -24.89 -20.33
CA GLN A 287 -2.36 -25.92 -19.45
C GLN A 287 -1.66 -25.30 -18.25
N LEU A 288 -2.12 -25.66 -17.05
CA LEU A 288 -1.50 -25.28 -15.79
C LEU A 288 -0.60 -26.42 -15.30
N TYR A 289 0.68 -26.12 -15.11
CA TYR A 289 1.69 -27.01 -14.54
C TYR A 289 2.02 -26.54 -13.13
N PHE A 290 2.03 -27.45 -12.16
CA PHE A 290 2.27 -27.12 -10.75
C PHE A 290 3.05 -28.22 -10.06
N TRP A 291 4.16 -27.87 -9.40
CA TRP A 291 4.81 -28.76 -8.43
C TRP A 291 4.30 -28.39 -7.03
N PRO A 292 3.35 -29.15 -6.47
CA PRO A 292 2.78 -28.82 -5.17
C PRO A 292 3.79 -29.03 -4.03
N PRO A 293 3.78 -28.17 -2.99
CA PRO A 293 4.59 -28.38 -1.79
C PRO A 293 4.26 -29.66 -1.00
N GLY A 294 3.07 -30.24 -1.22
CA GLY A 294 2.61 -31.47 -0.59
C GLY A 294 1.47 -32.11 -1.39
N ASP A 295 0.79 -33.10 -0.81
CA ASP A 295 -0.33 -33.77 -1.46
C ASP A 295 -1.47 -32.80 -1.79
N VAL A 296 -2.14 -33.01 -2.94
CA VAL A 296 -3.22 -32.14 -3.43
C VAL A 296 -4.57 -32.81 -3.18
N GLU A 297 -5.35 -32.22 -2.28
CA GLU A 297 -6.74 -32.60 -2.03
C GLU A 297 -7.73 -31.66 -2.76
N PRO A 298 -8.98 -32.08 -3.02
CA PRO A 298 -9.99 -31.20 -3.60
C PRO A 298 -10.18 -29.93 -2.76
N GLY A 299 -10.04 -28.76 -3.38
CA GLY A 299 -10.13 -27.46 -2.71
C GLY A 299 -8.80 -26.83 -2.30
N ASP A 300 -7.70 -27.60 -2.30
CA ASP A 300 -6.38 -27.08 -1.92
C ASP A 300 -5.86 -26.02 -2.90
N VAL A 301 -6.10 -26.20 -4.19
CA VAL A 301 -5.54 -25.35 -5.26
C VAL A 301 -6.60 -24.38 -5.78
N GLN A 302 -6.24 -23.10 -5.82
CA GLN A 302 -7.14 -22.04 -6.29
C GLN A 302 -6.43 -21.10 -7.27
N LEU A 303 -7.18 -20.57 -8.24
CA LEU A 303 -6.71 -19.52 -9.16
C LEU A 303 -7.48 -18.22 -8.94
N SER A 304 -6.82 -17.08 -8.88
CA SER A 304 -7.48 -15.76 -8.85
C SER A 304 -8.18 -15.47 -10.18
N VAL A 305 -9.47 -15.11 -10.16
CA VAL A 305 -10.24 -14.88 -11.40
C VAL A 305 -10.98 -13.54 -11.40
N LEU A 306 -11.51 -13.11 -10.25
CA LEU A 306 -12.21 -11.83 -10.16
C LEU A 306 -11.23 -10.68 -10.00
N PRO A 307 -11.43 -9.55 -10.69
CA PRO A 307 -10.66 -8.34 -10.43
C PRO A 307 -10.88 -7.81 -9.00
N SER A 308 -12.11 -7.83 -8.50
CA SER A 308 -12.51 -7.20 -7.25
C SER A 308 -13.67 -7.96 -6.60
N LEU A 309 -13.83 -7.85 -5.29
CA LEU A 309 -14.93 -8.46 -4.53
C LEU A 309 -16.04 -7.45 -4.28
N ILE A 310 -15.71 -6.25 -3.79
CA ILE A 310 -16.68 -5.23 -3.39
C ILE A 310 -16.42 -3.92 -4.12
N ASN A 311 -17.46 -3.32 -4.70
CA ASN A 311 -17.41 -1.98 -5.29
C ASN A 311 -18.56 -1.13 -4.78
N LEU A 312 -18.23 -0.06 -4.06
CA LEU A 312 -19.16 0.98 -3.63
C LEU A 312 -18.96 2.24 -4.47
N GLU A 313 -20.05 2.82 -4.95
CA GLU A 313 -20.05 4.08 -5.69
C GLU A 313 -21.22 4.96 -5.24
N ASN A 314 -20.92 6.20 -4.82
CA ASN A 314 -21.93 7.15 -4.34
C ASN A 314 -22.79 6.60 -3.19
N CYS A 315 -22.17 5.89 -2.24
CA CYS A 315 -22.85 5.27 -1.11
C CYS A 315 -22.69 6.09 0.17
N ARG A 316 -23.56 5.85 1.15
CA ARG A 316 -23.46 6.40 2.50
C ARG A 316 -23.67 5.33 3.56
N ASN A 317 -22.93 5.42 4.67
CA ASN A 317 -23.15 4.62 5.90
C ASN A 317 -23.18 3.10 5.68
N ILE A 318 -22.22 2.58 4.91
CA ILE A 318 -22.06 1.13 4.67
C ILE A 318 -20.89 0.61 5.49
N THR A 319 -21.13 -0.45 6.26
CA THR A 319 -20.11 -1.13 7.07
C THR A 319 -19.84 -2.54 6.56
N PHE A 320 -18.57 -2.91 6.43
CA PHE A 320 -18.11 -4.29 6.27
C PHE A 320 -17.31 -4.66 7.51
N LYS A 321 -17.67 -5.75 8.21
CA LYS A 321 -16.93 -6.18 9.39
C LYS A 321 -16.80 -7.69 9.58
N ASN A 322 -15.71 -8.13 10.21
CA ASN A 322 -15.45 -9.55 10.50
C ASN A 322 -15.48 -10.46 9.26
N LEU A 323 -15.01 -9.96 8.11
CA LEU A 323 -15.00 -10.68 6.84
C LEU A 323 -13.56 -10.90 6.36
N THR A 324 -13.32 -12.01 5.68
CA THR A 324 -12.08 -12.25 4.94
C THR A 324 -12.34 -12.08 3.45
N PHE A 325 -11.54 -11.23 2.80
CA PHE A 325 -11.53 -10.99 1.36
C PHE A 325 -10.27 -11.64 0.79
N GLU A 326 -10.42 -12.54 -0.19
CA GLU A 326 -9.27 -13.32 -0.66
C GLU A 326 -9.28 -13.62 -2.17
N GLY A 327 -8.11 -13.60 -2.79
CA GLY A 327 -7.86 -14.22 -4.10
C GLY A 327 -8.32 -13.42 -5.32
N THR A 328 -8.09 -12.10 -5.36
CA THR A 328 -8.45 -11.24 -6.51
C THR A 328 -7.27 -10.92 -7.43
N ARG A 329 -7.54 -10.51 -8.67
CA ARG A 329 -6.51 -10.02 -9.63
C ARG A 329 -6.19 -8.53 -9.47
N SER A 330 -7.10 -7.75 -8.89
CA SER A 330 -6.98 -6.31 -8.66
C SER A 330 -7.45 -5.97 -7.23
N THR A 331 -7.83 -4.71 -6.98
CA THR A 331 -8.20 -4.20 -5.67
C THR A 331 -9.44 -4.89 -5.12
N MET A 332 -9.34 -5.46 -3.92
CA MET A 332 -10.41 -6.29 -3.33
C MET A 332 -11.66 -5.49 -3.00
N LEU A 333 -11.52 -4.37 -2.26
CA LEU A 333 -12.62 -3.51 -1.86
C LEU A 333 -12.37 -2.07 -2.32
N GLN A 334 -13.32 -1.53 -3.09
CA GLN A 334 -13.22 -0.19 -3.68
C GLN A 334 -14.38 0.69 -3.20
N ILE A 335 -14.07 1.86 -2.65
CA ILE A 335 -15.02 2.87 -2.19
C ILE A 335 -14.81 4.13 -3.02
N ARG A 336 -15.81 4.52 -3.82
CA ARG A 336 -15.74 5.72 -4.67
C ARG A 336 -16.83 6.71 -4.32
N ASN A 337 -16.47 7.98 -4.18
CA ASN A 337 -17.39 9.10 -3.97
C ASN A 337 -18.43 8.84 -2.86
N SER A 338 -18.02 8.13 -1.81
CA SER A 338 -18.92 7.65 -0.75
C SER A 338 -18.58 8.30 0.58
N GLU A 339 -19.53 8.27 1.52
CA GLU A 339 -19.42 8.98 2.80
C GLU A 339 -19.76 8.10 4.00
N GLY A 340 -18.95 8.17 5.05
CA GLY A 340 -19.20 7.40 6.28
C GLY A 340 -19.19 5.88 6.08
N CYS A 341 -18.50 5.37 5.06
CA CYS A 341 -18.30 3.93 4.91
C CYS A 341 -17.19 3.44 5.85
N VAL A 342 -17.39 2.27 6.46
CA VAL A 342 -16.47 1.68 7.43
C VAL A 342 -16.08 0.27 7.01
N VAL A 343 -14.78 -0.02 7.01
CA VAL A 343 -14.23 -1.37 6.90
C VAL A 343 -13.54 -1.66 8.23
N ASP A 344 -14.06 -2.61 8.99
CA ASP A 344 -13.68 -2.83 10.39
C ASP A 344 -13.38 -4.30 10.67
N ASN A 345 -12.25 -4.60 11.31
CA ASN A 345 -11.89 -5.97 11.70
C ASN A 345 -12.01 -6.99 10.55
N CYS A 346 -11.53 -6.62 9.36
CA CYS A 346 -11.54 -7.47 8.17
C CYS A 346 -10.12 -7.97 7.84
N GLN A 347 -10.05 -9.11 7.15
CA GLN A 347 -8.81 -9.65 6.61
C GLN A 347 -8.80 -9.52 5.09
N PHE A 348 -7.68 -9.08 4.52
CA PHE A 348 -7.45 -8.99 3.07
C PHE A 348 -6.20 -9.79 2.73
N LEU A 349 -6.39 -10.92 2.05
CA LEU A 349 -5.34 -11.90 1.80
C LEU A 349 -5.21 -12.16 0.31
N ASN A 350 -3.98 -12.26 -0.22
CA ASN A 350 -3.76 -12.80 -1.56
C ASN A 350 -4.44 -11.99 -2.69
N GLY A 351 -4.24 -10.67 -2.69
CA GLY A 351 -4.80 -9.77 -3.71
C GLY A 351 -3.77 -9.37 -4.75
N GLY A 352 -4.13 -9.35 -6.04
CA GLY A 352 -3.21 -8.97 -7.11
C GLY A 352 -2.90 -7.47 -7.18
N SER A 353 -3.61 -6.63 -6.43
CA SER A 353 -3.38 -5.18 -6.35
C SER A 353 -3.58 -4.68 -4.90
N TRP A 354 -4.50 -3.74 -4.64
CA TRP A 354 -4.70 -3.16 -3.29
C TRP A 354 -5.66 -3.97 -2.41
N GLY A 355 -5.46 -3.96 -1.09
CA GLY A 355 -6.47 -4.45 -0.15
C GLY A 355 -7.74 -3.58 -0.21
N VAL A 356 -7.58 -2.30 0.15
CA VAL A 356 -8.68 -1.32 0.15
C VAL A 356 -8.28 -0.05 -0.61
N SER A 357 -9.17 0.46 -1.45
CA SER A 357 -9.01 1.77 -2.10
C SER A 357 -10.23 2.66 -1.85
N VAL A 358 -9.99 3.85 -1.30
CA VAL A 358 -10.96 4.92 -1.08
C VAL A 358 -10.59 6.11 -1.96
N GLY A 359 -11.53 6.54 -2.82
CA GLY A 359 -11.34 7.64 -3.75
C GLY A 359 -12.54 8.59 -3.79
N GLY A 360 -12.31 9.87 -3.49
CA GLY A 360 -13.36 10.88 -3.36
C GLY A 360 -14.28 10.63 -2.14
N GLY A 361 -15.31 11.45 -2.01
CA GLY A 361 -16.21 11.38 -0.86
C GLY A 361 -15.56 11.91 0.42
N GLN A 362 -16.11 11.56 1.59
CA GLN A 362 -15.67 12.09 2.89
C GLN A 362 -15.79 11.02 3.99
N THR A 363 -15.05 11.18 5.10
CA THR A 363 -15.25 10.47 6.39
C THR A 363 -15.26 8.93 6.36
N ASN A 364 -14.76 8.31 5.29
CA ASN A 364 -14.60 6.85 5.24
C ASN A 364 -13.43 6.35 6.11
N VAL A 365 -13.60 5.19 6.74
CA VAL A 365 -12.66 4.63 7.71
C VAL A 365 -12.30 3.19 7.33
N VAL A 366 -11.01 2.87 7.36
CA VAL A 366 -10.48 1.50 7.30
C VAL A 366 -9.73 1.25 8.61
N GLN A 367 -10.21 0.31 9.42
CA GLN A 367 -9.69 0.10 10.75
C GLN A 367 -9.65 -1.35 11.23
N HIS A 368 -8.74 -1.66 12.14
CA HIS A 368 -8.55 -3.00 12.74
C HIS A 368 -8.35 -4.11 11.69
N CYS A 369 -7.92 -3.76 10.47
CA CYS A 369 -7.80 -4.73 9.39
C CYS A 369 -6.40 -5.36 9.35
N GLN A 370 -6.34 -6.63 8.99
CA GLN A 370 -5.10 -7.31 8.61
C GLN A 370 -5.03 -7.41 7.08
N ILE A 371 -3.95 -6.91 6.49
CA ILE A 371 -3.74 -6.90 5.04
C ILE A 371 -2.40 -7.55 4.74
N SER A 372 -2.41 -8.65 3.99
CA SER A 372 -1.18 -9.34 3.62
C SER A 372 -1.20 -10.04 2.26
N ASN A 373 0.00 -10.32 1.74
CA ASN A 373 0.23 -10.99 0.46
C ASN A 373 -0.39 -10.25 -0.74
N VAL A 374 -0.44 -8.92 -0.68
CA VAL A 374 -0.98 -8.06 -1.73
C VAL A 374 0.09 -7.70 -2.77
N GLY A 375 -0.29 -7.74 -4.05
CA GLY A 375 0.59 -7.55 -5.20
C GLY A 375 1.02 -6.11 -5.40
N GLU A 376 0.18 -5.15 -4.97
CA GLU A 376 0.49 -3.72 -4.89
C GLU A 376 0.43 -3.25 -3.43
N GLY A 377 -0.33 -2.22 -3.08
CA GLY A 377 -0.33 -1.64 -1.73
C GLY A 377 -1.40 -2.17 -0.77
N GLY A 378 -1.37 -1.75 0.48
CA GLY A 378 -2.38 -2.13 1.47
C GLY A 378 -3.66 -1.30 1.35
N ILE A 379 -3.57 -0.02 1.72
CA ILE A 379 -4.69 0.94 1.74
C ILE A 379 -4.35 2.15 0.87
N SER A 380 -5.26 2.58 0.00
CA SER A 380 -5.17 3.86 -0.71
C SER A 380 -6.27 4.80 -0.24
N LEU A 381 -5.93 5.99 0.26
CA LEU A 381 -6.86 7.05 0.67
C LEU A 381 -6.65 8.28 -0.22
N SER A 382 -7.68 8.67 -0.97
CA SER A 382 -7.65 9.89 -1.79
C SER A 382 -8.98 10.63 -1.68
N GLY A 383 -8.93 11.92 -1.35
CA GLY A 383 -10.15 12.73 -1.21
C GLY A 383 -9.86 14.16 -0.75
N GLY A 384 -10.89 15.00 -0.77
CA GLY A 384 -10.79 16.42 -0.49
C GLY A 384 -10.45 17.22 -1.73
N ASP A 385 -10.41 18.53 -1.59
CA ASP A 385 -10.18 19.47 -2.69
C ASP A 385 -9.03 20.41 -2.35
N ARG A 386 -7.93 20.27 -3.08
CA ARG A 386 -6.75 21.12 -2.90
C ARG A 386 -7.01 22.58 -3.29
N LEU A 387 -7.84 22.86 -4.29
CA LEU A 387 -8.10 24.24 -4.72
C LEU A 387 -8.71 25.06 -3.58
N THR A 388 -9.59 24.44 -2.80
CA THR A 388 -10.26 25.07 -1.66
C THR A 388 -9.64 24.71 -0.30
N LEU A 389 -8.65 23.80 -0.26
CA LEU A 389 -8.14 23.18 0.96
C LEU A 389 -9.25 22.51 1.81
N THR A 390 -10.27 21.95 1.15
CA THR A 390 -11.35 21.23 1.84
C THR A 390 -10.91 19.80 2.15
N ALA A 391 -10.84 19.46 3.44
CA ALA A 391 -10.51 18.12 3.89
C ALA A 391 -11.60 17.09 3.59
N SER A 392 -11.20 15.83 3.31
CA SER A 392 -12.14 14.70 3.24
C SER A 392 -12.19 13.86 4.52
N ASN A 393 -11.15 13.91 5.36
CA ASN A 393 -11.12 13.22 6.66
C ASN A 393 -11.27 11.69 6.55
N HIS A 394 -10.70 11.05 5.53
CA HIS A 394 -10.56 9.60 5.52
C HIS A 394 -9.52 9.15 6.54
N VAL A 395 -9.72 7.94 7.07
CA VAL A 395 -8.90 7.42 8.17
C VAL A 395 -8.44 6.00 7.88
N ALA A 396 -7.13 5.74 8.06
CA ALA A 396 -6.57 4.41 8.26
C ALA A 396 -6.12 4.29 9.72
N LEU A 397 -6.82 3.48 10.52
CA LEU A 397 -6.64 3.39 11.97
C LEU A 397 -6.38 1.95 12.43
N SER A 398 -5.30 1.68 13.18
CA SER A 398 -5.07 0.36 13.78
C SER A 398 -5.06 -0.81 12.78
N ASN A 399 -4.45 -0.62 11.61
CA ASN A 399 -4.31 -1.70 10.61
C ASN A 399 -2.93 -2.34 10.70
N HIS A 400 -2.89 -3.66 10.52
CA HIS A 400 -1.67 -4.43 10.37
C HIS A 400 -1.45 -4.78 8.89
N ILE A 401 -0.42 -4.19 8.28
CA ILE A 401 -0.16 -4.29 6.84
C ILE A 401 1.24 -4.86 6.63
N HIS A 402 1.33 -6.05 6.03
CA HIS A 402 2.62 -6.69 5.78
C HIS A 402 2.68 -7.45 4.46
N HIS A 403 3.87 -7.71 3.94
CA HIS A 403 4.05 -8.49 2.70
C HIS A 403 3.26 -7.88 1.52
N PHE A 404 3.34 -6.55 1.39
CA PHE A 404 2.78 -5.79 0.28
C PHE A 404 3.84 -5.54 -0.80
N GLY A 405 3.43 -5.06 -1.96
CA GLY A 405 4.30 -4.87 -3.12
C GLY A 405 4.87 -6.19 -3.63
N ARG A 406 4.15 -7.31 -3.46
CA ARG A 406 4.68 -8.65 -3.79
C ARG A 406 4.94 -8.83 -5.28
N LEU A 407 4.09 -8.26 -6.13
CA LEU A 407 4.15 -8.42 -7.59
C LEU A 407 4.77 -7.19 -8.27
N TYR A 408 4.45 -5.99 -7.79
CA TYR A 408 4.98 -4.71 -8.25
C TYR A 408 5.74 -4.07 -7.09
N ARG A 409 7.04 -3.83 -7.26
CA ARG A 409 7.93 -3.59 -6.13
C ARG A 409 8.04 -2.11 -5.78
N THR A 410 8.10 -1.22 -6.77
CA THR A 410 8.31 0.22 -6.52
C THR A 410 7.01 1.02 -6.51
N TYR A 411 6.96 2.06 -5.67
CA TYR A 411 5.82 2.97 -5.50
C TYR A 411 4.47 2.28 -5.21
N ARG A 412 4.51 1.14 -4.51
CA ARG A 412 3.35 0.39 -4.02
C ARG A 412 3.35 0.34 -2.48
N PRO A 413 3.04 1.46 -1.81
CA PRO A 413 3.18 1.56 -0.36
C PRO A 413 2.15 0.71 0.40
N GLY A 414 2.46 0.40 1.65
CA GLY A 414 1.48 -0.12 2.60
C GLY A 414 0.26 0.81 2.71
N ILE A 415 0.49 2.12 2.77
CA ILE A 415 -0.57 3.14 2.72
C ILE A 415 -0.22 4.27 1.73
N SER A 416 -1.09 4.52 0.75
CA SER A 416 -1.01 5.69 -0.14
C SER A 416 -2.01 6.75 0.29
N VAL A 417 -1.58 8.02 0.37
CA VAL A 417 -2.38 9.15 0.81
C VAL A 417 -2.34 10.26 -0.22
N ALA A 418 -3.53 10.74 -0.62
CA ALA A 418 -3.69 11.85 -1.55
C ALA A 418 -4.80 12.83 -1.12
N GLY A 419 -4.66 14.09 -1.54
CA GLY A 419 -5.71 15.11 -1.43
C GLY A 419 -5.54 16.00 -0.20
N VAL A 420 -6.56 16.10 0.67
CA VAL A 420 -6.53 17.00 1.84
C VAL A 420 -7.11 16.32 3.08
N GLY A 421 -6.40 16.41 4.21
CA GLY A 421 -6.97 16.16 5.54
C GLY A 421 -7.13 14.69 5.96
N GLN A 422 -6.45 13.75 5.30
CA GLN A 422 -6.47 12.34 5.75
C GLN A 422 -5.69 12.12 7.06
N ARG A 423 -6.09 11.09 7.82
CA ARG A 423 -5.40 10.64 9.02
C ARG A 423 -4.93 9.19 8.89
N VAL A 424 -3.66 8.94 9.16
CA VAL A 424 -3.05 7.60 9.20
C VAL A 424 -2.49 7.40 10.59
N ALA A 425 -3.17 6.60 11.41
CA ALA A 425 -2.83 6.48 12.82
C ALA A 425 -2.81 5.06 13.36
N HIS A 426 -1.91 4.78 14.30
CA HIS A 426 -1.85 3.51 15.03
C HIS A 426 -1.64 2.28 14.14
N ASN A 427 -1.08 2.41 12.93
CA ASN A 427 -0.89 1.25 12.04
C ASN A 427 0.47 0.59 12.30
N LEU A 428 0.54 -0.72 12.08
CA LEU A 428 1.77 -1.50 12.02
C LEU A 428 2.04 -1.87 10.55
N ILE A 429 3.15 -1.37 9.99
CA ILE A 429 3.49 -1.55 8.56
C ILE A 429 4.90 -2.14 8.43
N HIS A 430 5.02 -3.34 7.86
CA HIS A 430 6.32 -4.00 7.69
C HIS A 430 6.41 -4.97 6.50
N ASP A 431 7.61 -5.51 6.25
CA ASP A 431 7.90 -6.46 5.17
C ASP A 431 7.48 -5.94 3.78
N GLY A 432 7.85 -4.69 3.47
CA GLY A 432 7.60 -4.04 2.19
C GLY A 432 8.89 -3.76 1.40
N PRO A 433 8.95 -4.04 0.08
CA PRO A 433 10.18 -3.88 -0.71
C PRO A 433 10.62 -2.41 -0.90
N HIS A 434 9.67 -1.48 -0.78
CA HIS A 434 9.85 -0.06 -1.05
C HIS A 434 9.26 0.78 0.11
N ASN A 435 8.60 1.90 -0.18
CA ASN A 435 8.04 2.80 0.82
C ASN A 435 6.87 2.17 1.60
N ALA A 436 6.68 2.57 2.86
CA ALA A 436 5.53 2.17 3.68
C ALA A 436 4.36 3.15 3.53
N ILE A 437 4.65 4.45 3.51
CA ILE A 437 3.67 5.52 3.33
C ILE A 437 4.11 6.43 2.18
N GLN A 438 3.25 6.57 1.17
CA GLN A 438 3.43 7.55 0.10
C GLN A 438 2.40 8.65 0.21
N LEU A 439 2.84 9.91 0.14
CA LEU A 439 1.96 11.04 0.36
C LEU A 439 2.01 12.07 -0.78
N GLY A 440 0.84 12.63 -1.10
CA GLY A 440 0.70 13.84 -1.91
C GLY A 440 -0.48 14.68 -1.44
N GLY A 441 -0.35 16.00 -1.43
CA GLY A 441 -1.42 16.91 -1.00
C GLY A 441 -1.14 17.59 0.34
N ASN A 442 -2.20 17.93 1.08
CA ASN A 442 -2.17 18.97 2.11
C ASN A 442 -2.76 18.48 3.44
N GLU A 443 -2.21 18.99 4.55
CA GLU A 443 -2.83 18.91 5.89
C GLU A 443 -3.17 17.50 6.37
N HIS A 444 -2.34 16.52 6.01
CA HIS A 444 -2.47 15.16 6.51
C HIS A 444 -1.88 15.02 7.92
N LEU A 445 -2.41 14.06 8.69
CA LEU A 445 -1.89 13.71 10.01
C LEU A 445 -1.43 12.25 10.03
N ILE A 446 -0.14 12.04 10.27
CA ILE A 446 0.50 10.72 10.34
C ILE A 446 1.02 10.53 11.77
N GLU A 447 0.38 9.69 12.57
CA GLU A 447 0.70 9.60 14.00
C GLU A 447 0.60 8.22 14.63
N PHE A 448 1.45 7.93 15.62
CA PHE A 448 1.39 6.69 16.39
C PHE A 448 1.57 5.39 15.58
N ASN A 449 2.10 5.48 14.35
CA ASN A 449 2.37 4.29 13.54
C ASN A 449 3.71 3.67 13.94
N GLU A 450 3.82 2.35 13.80
CA GLU A 450 5.06 1.59 13.88
C GLU A 450 5.41 1.08 12.47
N ILE A 451 6.60 1.42 11.99
CA ILE A 451 7.05 1.13 10.63
C ILE A 451 8.44 0.54 10.69
N HIS A 452 8.57 -0.70 10.23
CA HIS A 452 9.85 -1.41 10.27
C HIS A 452 10.05 -2.39 9.14
N HIS A 453 11.29 -2.79 8.87
CA HIS A 453 11.60 -3.81 7.86
C HIS A 453 10.96 -3.51 6.48
N VAL A 454 11.00 -2.24 6.08
CA VAL A 454 10.62 -1.78 4.73
C VAL A 454 11.84 -1.24 4.01
N CYS A 455 11.71 -0.96 2.69
CA CYS A 455 12.78 -0.44 1.82
C CYS A 455 13.90 -1.43 1.48
N PHE A 456 13.86 -2.68 1.96
CA PHE A 456 14.97 -3.63 1.87
C PHE A 456 15.36 -4.03 0.44
N GLU A 457 14.47 -3.85 -0.54
CA GLU A 457 14.75 -4.22 -1.92
C GLU A 457 15.27 -3.05 -2.76
N THR A 458 14.98 -1.80 -2.39
CA THR A 458 15.15 -0.64 -3.28
C THR A 458 16.02 0.44 -2.66
N GLY A 459 16.76 1.18 -3.49
CA GLY A 459 17.55 2.34 -3.07
C GLY A 459 16.87 3.64 -3.45
N ASP A 460 17.27 4.75 -2.81
CA ASP A 460 16.64 6.08 -3.01
C ASP A 460 15.15 6.05 -2.68
N VAL A 461 14.85 5.59 -1.47
CA VAL A 461 13.49 5.30 -0.99
C VAL A 461 13.32 5.78 0.44
N GLY A 462 12.11 6.23 0.78
CA GLY A 462 11.74 6.58 2.15
C GLY A 462 10.66 5.66 2.70
N ALA A 463 10.77 5.21 3.96
CA ALA A 463 9.68 4.52 4.64
C ALA A 463 8.40 5.40 4.63
N PHE A 464 8.56 6.70 4.87
CA PHE A 464 7.65 7.76 4.45
C PHE A 464 8.26 8.52 3.27
N TYR A 465 7.48 8.78 2.22
CA TYR A 465 7.94 9.48 1.03
C TYR A 465 6.91 10.50 0.50
N MET A 466 7.40 11.70 0.18
CA MET A 466 6.70 12.70 -0.63
C MET A 466 7.70 13.59 -1.37
N GLY A 467 7.29 14.26 -2.46
CA GLY A 467 8.22 15.15 -3.16
C GLY A 467 7.65 16.02 -4.27
N ARG A 468 8.49 16.95 -4.74
CA ARG A 468 8.34 17.71 -5.99
C ARG A 468 7.12 18.65 -6.06
N ASP A 469 6.62 19.16 -4.95
CA ASP A 469 5.51 20.13 -4.93
C ASP A 469 5.61 21.09 -3.72
N TRP A 470 5.92 22.37 -3.95
CA TRP A 470 5.97 23.38 -2.88
C TRP A 470 4.62 23.63 -2.21
N THR A 471 3.53 23.31 -2.90
CA THR A 471 2.16 23.58 -2.44
C THR A 471 1.58 22.45 -1.59
N ALA A 472 2.22 21.28 -1.56
CA ALA A 472 1.83 20.15 -0.71
C ALA A 472 2.38 20.36 0.71
N ARG A 473 1.62 21.10 1.54
CA ARG A 473 2.07 21.65 2.83
C ARG A 473 1.12 21.33 3.98
N GLY A 474 1.60 21.53 5.20
CA GLY A 474 0.79 21.46 6.42
C GLY A 474 0.62 20.05 6.97
N THR A 475 1.23 19.05 6.33
CA THR A 475 1.27 17.67 6.85
C THR A 475 2.14 17.59 8.11
N ILE A 476 1.65 16.86 9.10
CA ILE A 476 2.34 16.62 10.37
C ILE A 476 2.60 15.11 10.50
N ILE A 477 3.87 14.77 10.71
CA ILE A 477 4.35 13.41 10.99
C ILE A 477 4.81 13.41 12.44
N ARG A 478 4.00 12.82 13.34
CA ARG A 478 4.29 12.89 14.78
C ARG A 478 4.15 11.59 15.54
N ASN A 479 4.99 11.39 16.56
CA ASN A 479 4.85 10.27 17.49
C ASN A 479 4.82 8.90 16.79
N ASN A 480 5.54 8.73 15.67
CA ASN A 480 5.68 7.43 15.01
C ASN A 480 6.99 6.77 15.46
N PHE A 481 7.07 5.46 15.34
CA PHE A 481 8.29 4.69 15.55
C PHE A 481 8.76 4.07 14.23
N PHE A 482 9.90 4.55 13.73
CA PHE A 482 10.58 4.02 12.56
C PHE A 482 11.80 3.22 13.02
N HIS A 483 11.87 1.94 12.69
CA HIS A 483 13.04 1.15 13.04
C HIS A 483 13.41 0.07 12.03
N ASP A 484 14.68 -0.31 12.02
CA ASP A 484 15.21 -1.35 11.13
C ASP A 484 14.91 -1.06 9.65
N ILE A 485 15.15 0.20 9.27
CA ILE A 485 14.96 0.71 7.90
C ILE A 485 16.31 0.68 7.20
N SER A 486 16.39 -0.14 6.14
CA SER A 486 17.60 -0.28 5.33
C SER A 486 17.23 -0.49 3.88
N GLY A 487 18.09 -0.04 2.96
CA GLY A 487 17.91 -0.22 1.53
C GLY A 487 19.25 -0.28 0.81
N PRO A 488 19.34 -0.98 -0.34
CA PRO A 488 20.56 -1.11 -1.12
C PRO A 488 20.95 0.20 -1.84
N GLY A 489 22.11 0.15 -2.49
CA GLY A 489 22.56 1.20 -3.41
C GLY A 489 23.19 2.42 -2.73
N LEU A 490 23.58 3.40 -3.55
CA LEU A 490 24.37 4.57 -3.13
C LEU A 490 23.63 5.46 -2.11
N HIS A 491 22.32 5.61 -2.30
CA HIS A 491 21.50 6.51 -1.48
C HIS A 491 20.91 5.81 -0.26
N GLY A 492 20.83 4.47 -0.28
CA GLY A 492 20.26 3.65 0.80
C GLY A 492 18.77 3.93 0.99
N ALA A 493 18.30 3.77 2.23
CA ALA A 493 16.94 4.09 2.64
C ALA A 493 16.90 5.27 3.62
N MET A 494 15.80 6.00 3.55
CA MET A 494 15.41 7.09 4.43
C MET A 494 14.23 6.66 5.30
N SER A 495 14.09 7.23 6.50
CA SER A 495 12.87 7.01 7.29
C SER A 495 11.77 7.98 6.88
N VAL A 496 12.02 9.29 7.00
CA VAL A 496 11.15 10.33 6.47
C VAL A 496 11.89 11.03 5.34
N TYR A 497 11.49 10.72 4.10
CA TYR A 497 12.06 11.28 2.89
C TYR A 497 11.19 12.41 2.33
N LEU A 498 11.60 13.64 2.61
CA LEU A 498 11.06 14.85 1.98
C LEU A 498 11.89 15.12 0.72
N ASP A 499 11.49 14.46 -0.36
CA ASP A 499 12.21 14.43 -1.61
C ASP A 499 11.96 15.68 -2.47
N ASP A 500 12.90 16.01 -3.34
CA ASP A 500 12.74 16.95 -4.44
C ASP A 500 11.99 18.25 -4.09
N ALA A 501 12.56 19.01 -3.16
CA ALA A 501 12.04 20.28 -2.69
C ALA A 501 10.68 20.22 -1.95
N ALA A 502 10.27 19.06 -1.43
CA ALA A 502 9.16 18.96 -0.47
C ALA A 502 9.34 19.95 0.69
N SER A 503 8.29 20.70 1.00
CA SER A 503 8.38 21.91 1.81
C SER A 503 7.19 22.05 2.75
N GLY A 504 7.36 22.76 3.87
CA GLY A 504 6.26 23.05 4.81
C GLY A 504 5.75 21.84 5.58
N ILE A 505 6.62 20.86 5.87
CA ILE A 505 6.29 19.63 6.60
C ILE A 505 6.83 19.70 8.03
N THR A 506 6.06 19.18 8.98
CA THR A 506 6.49 19.05 10.38
C THR A 506 6.78 17.58 10.72
N ILE A 507 8.00 17.30 11.17
CA ILE A 507 8.48 16.01 11.67
C ILE A 507 8.73 16.19 13.17
N GLN A 508 7.80 15.73 14.02
CA GLN A 508 7.85 16.04 15.44
C GLN A 508 7.61 14.85 16.37
N GLY A 509 8.42 14.67 17.41
CA GLY A 509 8.09 13.67 18.43
C GLY A 509 8.24 12.21 17.97
N ASN A 510 8.94 11.95 16.86
CA ASN A 510 9.11 10.59 16.34
C ASN A 510 10.34 9.90 16.95
N LEU A 511 10.28 8.58 17.00
CA LEU A 511 11.36 7.69 17.39
C LEU A 511 11.99 7.08 16.14
N PHE A 512 13.30 7.14 16.03
CA PHE A 512 14.07 6.55 14.94
C PHE A 512 15.15 5.64 15.51
N LEU A 513 15.13 4.35 15.17
CA LEU A 513 16.11 3.36 15.63
C LEU A 513 16.69 2.55 14.48
N ARG A 514 18.01 2.64 14.24
CA ARG A 514 18.64 1.95 13.09
C ARG A 514 17.90 2.25 11.78
N ALA A 515 17.49 3.50 11.61
CA ALA A 515 16.46 3.89 10.67
C ALA A 515 17.05 4.64 9.45
N GLY A 516 18.12 4.06 8.88
CA GLY A 516 18.84 4.59 7.72
C GLY A 516 19.24 6.07 7.86
N ARG A 517 18.98 6.85 6.81
CA ARG A 517 19.01 8.31 6.87
C ARG A 517 17.67 8.80 7.44
N ALA A 518 17.61 9.14 8.71
CA ALA A 518 16.32 9.24 9.40
C ALA A 518 15.42 10.38 8.91
N ALA A 519 15.71 11.64 9.25
CA ALA A 519 14.97 12.80 8.73
C ALA A 519 15.72 13.42 7.54
N PHE A 520 15.21 13.23 6.32
CA PHE A 520 15.88 13.65 5.09
C PHE A 520 15.10 14.78 4.39
N ILE A 521 15.75 15.92 4.19
CA ILE A 521 15.24 17.07 3.43
C ILE A 521 16.08 17.25 2.15
N GLY A 522 15.51 16.86 1.02
CA GLY A 522 16.12 16.99 -0.31
C GLY A 522 15.82 18.35 -0.94
N GLY A 523 16.59 19.40 -0.62
CA GLY A 523 16.43 20.73 -1.22
C GLY A 523 15.15 21.49 -0.85
N GLY A 524 14.34 20.93 0.06
CA GLY A 524 13.10 21.50 0.56
C GLY A 524 13.27 22.72 1.45
N ARG A 525 12.20 23.49 1.66
CA ARG A 525 12.19 24.71 2.48
C ARG A 525 11.04 24.74 3.48
N ASP A 526 11.17 25.56 4.52
CA ASP A 526 10.16 25.75 5.57
C ASP A 526 9.74 24.46 6.31
N ASN A 527 10.62 23.46 6.38
CA ASN A 527 10.35 22.23 7.13
C ASN A 527 10.81 22.37 8.59
N LEU A 528 10.12 21.66 9.49
CA LEU A 528 10.42 21.61 10.92
C LEU A 528 10.77 20.17 11.33
N VAL A 529 11.93 19.98 11.96
CA VAL A 529 12.36 18.74 12.61
C VAL A 529 12.55 19.02 14.10
N GLU A 530 11.57 18.65 14.92
CA GLU A 530 11.54 19.03 16.34
C GLU A 530 11.23 17.86 17.28
N ASN A 531 11.87 17.81 18.45
CA ASN A 531 11.47 16.88 19.51
C ASN A 531 11.54 15.39 19.14
N ASN A 532 12.39 15.01 18.19
CA ASN A 532 12.56 13.62 17.79
C ASN A 532 13.72 12.96 18.56
N ILE A 533 13.68 11.64 18.68
CA ILE A 533 14.77 10.84 19.24
C ILE A 533 15.35 9.96 18.14
N PHE A 534 16.66 10.08 17.90
CA PHE A 534 17.41 9.32 16.93
C PHE A 534 18.46 8.45 17.63
N VAL A 535 18.35 7.13 17.44
CA VAL A 535 19.28 6.14 17.99
C VAL A 535 19.85 5.32 16.83
N ASP A 536 21.17 5.22 16.75
CA ASP A 536 21.90 4.41 15.76
C ASP A 536 21.53 4.74 14.30
N CYS A 537 21.25 6.02 14.00
CA CYS A 537 20.90 6.51 12.66
C CYS A 537 22.11 7.11 11.93
N ALA A 538 22.17 6.95 10.61
CA ALA A 538 23.35 7.33 9.81
C ALA A 538 22.98 8.04 8.49
N PRO A 539 22.75 9.37 8.49
CA PRO A 539 22.70 10.27 9.65
C PRO A 539 21.29 10.36 10.28
N SER A 540 21.20 11.01 11.43
CA SER A 540 19.92 11.37 12.05
C SER A 540 19.18 12.44 11.25
N VAL A 541 19.89 13.48 10.78
CA VAL A 541 19.31 14.53 9.93
C VAL A 541 20.14 14.77 8.67
N HIS A 542 19.47 14.91 7.53
CA HIS A 542 20.10 15.25 6.26
C HIS A 542 19.40 16.45 5.61
N VAL A 543 20.19 17.40 5.09
CA VAL A 543 19.69 18.51 4.28
C VAL A 543 20.63 18.76 3.11
N ASP A 544 20.15 18.58 1.88
CA ASP A 544 20.93 18.88 0.67
C ASP A 544 20.48 20.16 -0.04
N SER A 545 21.32 20.63 -0.98
CA SER A 545 21.06 21.81 -1.81
C SER A 545 20.67 21.47 -3.26
N ARG A 546 19.99 20.32 -3.49
CA ARG A 546 19.75 19.82 -4.87
C ARG A 546 19.07 20.81 -5.80
N GLY A 547 18.22 21.69 -5.28
CA GLY A 547 17.50 22.72 -6.04
C GLY A 547 18.39 23.78 -6.70
N ILE A 548 19.61 24.00 -6.20
CA ILE A 548 20.64 24.83 -6.86
C ILE A 548 21.75 23.98 -7.51
N GLY A 549 21.61 22.66 -7.47
CA GLY A 549 22.53 21.67 -8.03
C GLY A 549 21.91 20.95 -9.22
N TRP A 550 21.87 19.61 -9.17
CA TRP A 550 21.39 18.78 -10.28
C TRP A 550 19.90 19.01 -10.60
N MET A 551 19.08 19.41 -9.62
CA MET A 551 17.63 19.58 -9.74
C MET A 551 17.22 21.00 -10.21
N HIS A 552 18.17 21.86 -10.57
CA HIS A 552 17.91 23.27 -10.91
C HIS A 552 16.89 23.50 -12.04
N GLU A 553 16.77 22.58 -13.00
CA GLU A 553 15.78 22.69 -14.07
C GLU A 553 14.35 22.45 -13.57
N THR A 554 14.15 21.53 -12.62
CA THR A 554 12.83 21.29 -12.00
C THR A 554 12.36 22.52 -11.21
N VAL A 555 13.29 23.26 -10.60
CA VAL A 555 13.01 24.54 -9.92
C VAL A 555 12.54 25.63 -10.87
N LYS A 556 12.92 25.58 -12.15
CA LYS A 556 12.50 26.53 -13.19
C LYS A 556 11.24 26.10 -13.95
N THR A 557 10.83 24.83 -13.82
CA THR A 557 9.77 24.21 -14.62
C THR A 557 8.66 23.64 -13.74
N THR A 558 8.79 22.38 -13.31
CA THR A 558 7.75 21.63 -12.60
C THR A 558 7.28 22.29 -11.30
N LEU A 559 8.20 22.86 -10.49
CA LEU A 559 7.81 23.48 -9.22
C LEU A 559 6.97 24.76 -9.44
N PRO A 560 7.37 25.71 -10.30
CA PRO A 560 6.51 26.83 -10.71
C PRO A 560 5.18 26.40 -11.35
N GLU A 561 5.17 25.37 -12.18
CA GLU A 561 3.94 24.85 -12.79
C GLU A 561 2.94 24.38 -11.73
N ARG A 562 3.40 23.59 -10.76
CA ARG A 562 2.58 23.10 -9.64
C ARG A 562 2.14 24.22 -8.70
N LEU A 563 3.00 25.22 -8.47
CA LEU A 563 2.64 26.43 -7.73
C LEU A 563 1.47 27.17 -8.40
N ASN A 564 1.59 27.42 -9.70
CA ASN A 564 0.57 28.14 -10.49
C ASN A 564 -0.73 27.33 -10.69
N ALA A 565 -0.70 26.02 -10.50
CA ALA A 565 -1.90 25.19 -10.53
C ALA A 565 -2.81 25.43 -9.30
N MET A 566 -2.26 25.94 -8.19
CA MET A 566 -3.00 26.23 -6.97
C MET A 566 -3.29 27.74 -6.84
N PRO A 567 -4.41 28.13 -6.21
CA PRO A 567 -4.77 29.55 -6.04
C PRO A 567 -3.99 30.20 -4.86
N PHE A 568 -2.66 30.09 -4.88
CA PHE A 568 -1.78 30.41 -3.74
C PHE A 568 -1.81 31.88 -3.28
N GLN A 569 -2.31 32.78 -4.14
CA GLN A 569 -2.41 34.23 -3.88
C GLN A 569 -3.76 34.65 -3.29
N THR A 570 -4.73 33.76 -3.20
CA THR A 570 -6.08 34.05 -2.67
C THR A 570 -6.35 33.25 -1.40
N SER A 571 -7.31 33.70 -0.59
CA SER A 571 -7.78 32.92 0.56
C SER A 571 -8.47 31.63 0.06
N PRO A 572 -8.29 30.48 0.74
CA PRO A 572 -7.60 30.33 2.03
C PRO A 572 -6.08 30.17 1.91
N TRP A 573 -5.52 29.93 0.72
CA TRP A 573 -4.11 29.60 0.54
C TRP A 573 -3.13 30.66 1.06
N LYS A 574 -3.33 31.94 0.73
CA LYS A 574 -2.43 33.02 1.19
C LYS A 574 -2.41 33.17 2.71
N ASP A 575 -3.52 32.81 3.36
CA ASP A 575 -3.68 32.92 4.81
C ASP A 575 -3.09 31.69 5.51
N ARG A 576 -3.22 30.50 4.89
CA ARG A 576 -2.68 29.23 5.40
C ARG A 576 -1.18 29.07 5.15
N TYR A 577 -0.71 29.45 3.96
CA TYR A 577 0.68 29.28 3.51
C TYR A 577 1.26 30.59 2.96
N PRO A 578 1.38 31.64 3.80
CA PRO A 578 1.89 32.95 3.37
C PRO A 578 3.31 32.89 2.77
N GLN A 579 4.09 31.85 3.07
CA GLN A 579 5.44 31.65 2.52
C GLN A 579 5.43 31.44 1.00
N LEU A 580 4.32 30.96 0.42
CA LEU A 580 4.21 30.74 -1.03
C LEU A 580 4.13 32.05 -1.83
N LEU A 581 3.73 33.16 -1.19
CA LEU A 581 3.54 34.44 -1.86
C LEU A 581 4.85 35.04 -2.41
N THR A 582 5.99 34.64 -1.86
CA THR A 582 7.31 35.19 -2.20
C THR A 582 8.32 34.13 -2.62
N VAL A 583 7.86 32.89 -2.85
CA VAL A 583 8.77 31.74 -3.05
C VAL A 583 9.62 31.90 -4.32
N LEU A 584 9.09 32.53 -5.37
CA LEU A 584 9.77 32.74 -6.64
C LEU A 584 10.82 33.85 -6.58
N GLU A 585 10.59 34.85 -5.72
CA GLU A 585 11.49 35.99 -5.52
C GLU A 585 12.60 35.68 -4.50
N ASP A 586 12.39 34.66 -3.65
CA ASP A 586 13.27 34.32 -2.54
C ASP A 586 14.14 33.09 -2.82
N GLU A 587 14.98 33.20 -3.85
CA GLU A 587 15.99 32.21 -4.24
C GLU A 587 15.40 30.78 -4.29
N PRO A 588 14.44 30.49 -5.18
CA PRO A 588 13.52 29.34 -5.07
C PRO A 588 14.18 27.96 -4.97
N GLY A 589 15.41 27.81 -5.46
CA GLY A 589 16.15 26.54 -5.37
C GLY A 589 16.89 26.31 -4.05
N LYS A 590 17.00 27.31 -3.17
CA LYS A 590 17.69 27.18 -1.89
C LYS A 590 16.78 26.57 -0.82
N PRO A 591 17.30 25.66 0.03
CA PRO A 591 16.53 25.02 1.10
C PRO A 591 16.39 25.93 2.33
N LYS A 592 15.74 27.08 2.17
CA LYS A 592 15.62 28.14 3.20
C LYS A 592 14.65 27.78 4.31
N TYR A 593 14.89 28.37 5.48
CA TYR A 593 13.95 28.38 6.62
C TYR A 593 13.64 27.00 7.19
N ASN A 594 14.50 26.01 6.96
CA ASN A 594 14.40 24.74 7.67
C ASN A 594 14.89 24.92 9.11
N VAL A 595 14.14 24.41 10.07
CA VAL A 595 14.46 24.49 11.50
C VAL A 595 14.60 23.08 12.07
N ILE A 596 15.72 22.80 12.71
CA ILE A 596 16.01 21.53 13.38
C ILE A 596 16.35 21.82 14.84
N ARG A 597 15.44 21.48 15.76
CA ARG A 597 15.60 21.86 17.16
C ARG A 597 15.11 20.84 18.16
N LYS A 598 15.65 20.87 19.38
CA LYS A 598 15.18 20.03 20.50
C LYS A 598 15.15 18.55 20.16
N ASN A 599 16.06 18.05 19.35
CA ASN A 599 16.15 16.62 19.06
C ASN A 599 17.22 15.97 19.94
N ILE A 600 17.10 14.66 20.15
CA ILE A 600 18.11 13.82 20.80
C ILE A 600 18.75 12.94 19.72
N SER A 601 20.08 12.87 19.66
CA SER A 601 20.81 11.98 18.75
C SER A 601 21.97 11.29 19.45
N VAL A 602 21.99 9.97 19.40
CA VAL A 602 22.96 9.11 20.09
C VAL A 602 23.25 7.84 19.30
N GLY A 603 24.50 7.35 19.38
CA GLY A 603 24.92 6.07 18.78
C GLY A 603 25.14 6.08 17.26
N GLY A 604 24.82 7.19 16.59
CA GLY A 604 24.92 7.33 15.14
C GLY A 604 25.60 8.63 14.70
N ARG A 605 25.49 8.96 13.41
CA ARG A 605 25.97 10.24 12.88
C ARG A 605 24.87 11.29 13.04
N TRP A 606 25.13 12.38 13.76
CA TRP A 606 24.13 13.44 13.96
C TRP A 606 23.57 13.99 12.64
N SER A 607 24.41 14.61 11.81
CA SER A 607 23.93 15.34 10.64
C SER A 607 24.81 15.20 9.42
N ASP A 608 24.19 15.30 8.24
CA ASP A 608 24.82 15.44 6.93
C ASP A 608 24.13 16.59 6.19
N ILE A 609 24.59 17.82 6.46
CA ILE A 609 24.05 19.04 5.89
C ILE A 609 25.04 19.57 4.86
N ASP A 610 24.60 19.69 3.61
CA ASP A 610 25.39 20.26 2.51
C ASP A 610 25.89 21.66 2.89
N GLU A 611 27.15 21.96 2.59
CA GLU A 611 27.79 23.25 2.85
C GLU A 611 26.98 24.43 2.30
N LYS A 612 26.37 24.27 1.12
CA LYS A 612 25.52 25.30 0.50
C LYS A 612 24.15 25.43 1.17
N ALA A 613 23.67 24.36 1.81
CA ALA A 613 22.43 24.37 2.57
C ALA A 613 22.63 24.92 3.98
N ARG A 614 23.82 24.76 4.58
CA ARG A 614 24.09 25.11 5.98
C ARG A 614 23.66 26.53 6.40
N PRO A 615 23.88 27.61 5.61
CA PRO A 615 23.44 28.96 5.97
C PRO A 615 21.91 29.14 5.97
N CYS A 616 21.18 28.20 5.37
CA CYS A 616 19.73 28.21 5.22
C CYS A 616 19.01 27.44 6.33
N VAL A 617 19.76 26.78 7.22
CA VAL A 617 19.27 25.84 8.24
C VAL A 617 19.56 26.36 9.64
N THR A 618 18.51 26.48 10.45
CA THR A 618 18.60 26.81 11.87
C THR A 618 18.76 25.53 12.71
N LEU A 619 19.82 25.45 13.52
CA LEU A 619 20.06 24.36 14.48
C LEU A 619 20.05 24.91 15.90
N GLU A 620 19.14 24.44 16.75
CA GLU A 620 18.96 24.98 18.10
C GLU A 620 18.65 23.89 19.13
N ASN A 621 19.28 23.94 20.31
CA ASN A 621 18.90 23.14 21.49
C ASN A 621 18.79 21.62 21.23
N ASN A 622 19.64 21.02 20.38
CA ASN A 622 19.67 19.58 20.17
C ASN A 622 20.68 18.92 21.13
N LEU A 623 20.32 17.80 21.76
CA LEU A 623 21.20 17.00 22.60
C LEU A 623 21.91 15.95 21.73
N ILE A 624 23.22 16.13 21.51
CA ILE A 624 24.00 15.35 20.54
C ILE A 624 25.16 14.65 21.23
N ASP A 625 25.28 13.34 21.03
CA ASP A 625 26.37 12.51 21.55
C ASP A 625 26.55 12.58 23.09
N GLU A 626 25.49 12.99 23.78
CA GLU A 626 25.37 12.99 25.24
C GLU A 626 24.33 11.98 25.68
N SER A 627 24.50 11.38 26.87
CA SER A 627 23.51 10.43 27.39
C SER A 627 22.19 11.15 27.69
N PRO A 628 21.07 10.73 27.07
CA PRO A 628 19.78 11.35 27.32
C PRO A 628 19.10 10.81 28.60
N GLY A 629 19.65 9.77 29.23
CA GLY A 629 19.02 9.12 30.39
C GLY A 629 17.77 8.33 30.02
N PHE A 630 17.88 7.40 29.06
CA PHE A 630 16.80 6.45 28.78
C PHE A 630 16.52 5.56 30.00
N THR A 631 15.27 5.14 30.15
CA THR A 631 14.83 4.19 31.20
C THR A 631 14.94 2.73 30.75
N GLY A 632 14.99 2.48 29.44
CA GLY A 632 15.22 1.17 28.83
C GLY A 632 16.53 1.10 28.04
N GLU A 633 16.64 0.10 27.17
CA GLU A 633 17.86 -0.22 26.39
C GLU A 633 17.62 -0.06 24.88
N PRO A 634 17.51 1.18 24.35
CA PRO A 634 17.03 1.40 22.99
C PRO A 634 18.00 0.96 21.89
N HIS A 635 19.24 0.59 22.22
CA HIS A 635 20.20 0.02 21.26
C HIS A 635 19.96 -1.47 20.95
N GLY A 636 19.12 -2.15 21.74
CA GLY A 636 18.85 -3.57 21.58
C GLY A 636 18.12 -3.92 20.27
N PHE A 637 18.35 -5.12 19.75
CA PHE A 637 17.59 -5.65 18.61
C PHE A 637 16.11 -5.91 18.92
N SER A 638 15.76 -6.02 20.21
CA SER A 638 14.38 -6.20 20.70
C SER A 638 13.82 -4.94 21.35
N ALA A 639 14.44 -3.78 21.10
CA ALA A 639 13.98 -2.51 21.64
C ALA A 639 12.58 -2.17 21.11
N THR A 640 11.76 -1.64 22.00
CA THR A 640 10.40 -1.21 21.75
C THR A 640 10.30 0.31 21.94
N ALA A 641 9.17 0.92 21.57
CA ALA A 641 8.95 2.34 21.79
C ALA A 641 9.09 2.74 23.29
N GLU A 642 8.74 1.84 24.21
CA GLU A 642 8.82 2.06 25.65
C GLU A 642 10.27 2.29 26.15
N ASP A 643 11.26 1.72 25.47
CA ASP A 643 12.68 1.86 25.85
C ASP A 643 13.20 3.30 25.67
N PHE A 644 12.47 4.16 24.95
CA PHE A 644 12.82 5.55 24.68
C PHE A 644 12.33 6.52 25.77
N LYS A 645 11.60 6.04 26.79
CA LYS A 645 11.19 6.89 27.93
C LYS A 645 12.41 7.47 28.63
N LEU A 646 12.36 8.76 28.92
CA LEU A 646 13.42 9.50 29.59
C LEU A 646 13.22 9.52 31.12
N GLN A 647 14.32 9.46 31.85
CA GLN A 647 14.34 9.70 33.30
C GLN A 647 13.96 11.16 33.61
N GLU A 648 13.36 11.42 34.77
CA GLU A 648 12.85 12.75 35.16
C GLU A 648 13.93 13.85 35.17
N ASP A 649 15.19 13.48 35.40
CA ASP A 649 16.35 14.37 35.44
C ASP A 649 17.12 14.42 34.12
N SER A 650 16.53 13.93 33.01
CA SER A 650 17.15 13.95 31.69
C SER A 650 17.62 15.37 31.30
N PRO A 651 18.87 15.52 30.81
CA PRO A 651 19.38 16.83 30.37
C PRO A 651 18.59 17.40 29.18
N ALA A 652 17.87 16.55 28.42
CA ALA A 652 17.06 16.99 27.29
C ALA A 652 15.96 17.98 27.70
N PHE A 653 15.39 17.83 28.90
CA PHE A 653 14.34 18.72 29.39
C PHE A 653 14.83 20.17 29.58
N ASN A 654 16.12 20.37 29.92
CA ASN A 654 16.71 21.71 30.01
C ASN A 654 16.83 22.41 28.65
N LEU A 655 16.82 21.63 27.57
CA LEU A 655 16.82 22.12 26.18
C LEU A 655 15.40 22.37 25.67
N GLY A 656 14.38 22.11 26.49
CA GLY A 656 12.96 22.26 26.15
C GLY A 656 12.38 21.07 25.40
N PHE A 657 13.02 19.90 25.44
CA PHE A 657 12.44 18.64 24.96
C PHE A 657 11.17 18.30 25.75
N GLU A 658 10.16 17.77 25.07
CA GLU A 658 8.89 17.32 25.65
C GLU A 658 8.78 15.79 25.58
N PRO A 659 8.31 15.10 26.64
CA PRO A 659 8.13 13.65 26.60
C PRO A 659 7.26 13.18 25.43
N ILE A 660 7.70 12.13 24.74
CA ILE A 660 6.93 11.47 23.68
C ILE A 660 5.99 10.45 24.34
N PRO A 661 4.70 10.41 23.99
CA PRO A 661 3.72 9.43 24.49
C PRO A 661 3.91 8.06 23.84
N VAL A 662 5.03 7.40 24.16
CA VAL A 662 5.46 6.15 23.51
C VAL A 662 4.50 4.98 23.75
N GLU A 663 3.76 5.00 24.87
CA GLU A 663 2.76 3.98 25.22
C GLU A 663 1.55 3.95 24.28
N LYS A 664 1.42 4.95 23.40
CA LYS A 664 0.34 5.06 22.42
C LYS A 664 0.75 4.60 21.02
N ILE A 665 2.03 4.29 20.80
CA ILE A 665 2.53 3.91 19.48
C ILE A 665 2.16 2.45 19.20
N GLY A 666 1.75 2.17 17.96
CA GLY A 666 1.36 0.85 17.50
C GLY A 666 -0.15 0.66 17.46
N LEU A 667 -0.56 -0.60 17.30
CA LEU A 667 -1.96 -1.00 17.16
C LEU A 667 -2.77 -0.71 18.44
N LEU A 668 -4.04 -0.37 18.25
CA LEU A 668 -5.06 -0.32 19.29
C LEU A 668 -5.84 -1.64 19.33
N ASP A 669 -6.25 -2.03 20.53
CA ASP A 669 -7.11 -3.20 20.80
C ASP A 669 -8.51 -3.12 20.19
#